data_AF-A0A955AHT9-F1
#
_entry.id   AF-A0A955AHT9-F1
#
_cell.length_a   1.000
_cell.length_b   1.000
_cell.length_c   1.000
_cell.angle_alpha   90.00
_cell.angle_beta   90.00
_cell.angle_gamma   90.00
#
_symmetry.space_group_name_H-M   'P 1'
#
loop_
_entity.id
_entity.type
_entity.pdbx_description
1 polymer ?
#
loop_
_entity_poly.entity_id
_entity_poly.type
_entity_poly.pdbx_seq_one_letter_code
_entity_poly.pdbx_strand_id
1 'polypeptide(L)'
;MSPTCVCGQFETIINAPPDVVPDVLTSNTQLTISDGAFVLYRVSAGQVDVLSENIEVNLTGGWVSGIGAFSGSTLNVTGGYSLNGAYANGATAVNVSGGRLDDPSSFVNTSLTMSGGVIAHNSRIVGGTLVFEGGAFGEKLTLAADNTTIRGGAFRIDGQLISGLQNVGDTQLFTAADYTIFSGILADGTPFAFSPLVQDYLADGAITLEIAEIAPVTVDHYTVASADAPISIRAGQTLDVVSGGSLGRYFQAGPGSQLNVAAGGTIGRYAEMVDATVQVVGGTIEGDAFMYGGELICRSGGVEQVSASNGATIHVLGGQSGGFSLRDSSLHVSGGSVDTFSLSDAATAEVTAAQVNGISIYGTGRATLNEDATVANVRMNPRSSGLFVMNGGKITNTVFINEGSKAIINGGVIEGPPTATMDIYGDLEMNGGEVANRLNFSLNSTLTMNGGRIGGVVNILTPGTIRIRGGSIEGDVYASRSAVEISGGEIGAKLQLAADTSLNMTGGKITELRYDGPTRIAGGAIGYGFAGSAKNMTLVGSDFRVDGEPIEGIEGLVQLGDTLNLEIPSPAVLSGIYADGTPFAIQKQLWGSDPIKLEFAPLAPAADALVVSQGDRPYGVHEGQHIVVDAPGIGNSFQAGRGSTVSVVEGGEIGRAMTAASARVDIANATIGADFTALLGTYVSVHNGVFGDRLQLASGSQLEMTTGTIGNNVVASGSSRLTVHDGTIGTYLRVTDAELLLSDTTVGSNLNVTGGDVTFIGASIGPDASIAADSFTMASGSLDIRTKIYASHLEVHGGTIANQYVVNAHGTIAGGNWGSGSIVGQSDITITGGEFDSLFVRDTSQLTIAGGKIVQVLATLPNTSLTIEGGFIKSIPKSNSVHAVLRGNNFYGSGQRIEGLNQVGDRVELIGGASQLSGVLRDGTPFYFFDDLVNRDTVILELADVPPAPIRRLTASVDPVPLGIRGDQVVVVDRGATVDNDFQMGAGSTLQVESGGQVGDDLEAADATIILQGGSIG
;
A
#
# COMPACT_ATOMS: atom_id res chain seq x y z
N MET A 1 -75.90 8.72 -68.12
CA MET A 1 -76.00 9.98 -67.35
C MET A 1 -74.57 10.41 -67.09
N SER A 2 -74.15 11.55 -67.67
CA SER A 2 -72.82 12.12 -67.42
C SER A 2 -72.70 12.49 -65.94
N PRO A 3 -71.60 12.15 -65.26
CA PRO A 3 -71.37 12.65 -63.90
C PRO A 3 -71.14 14.15 -63.99
N THR A 4 -72.05 14.92 -63.39
CA THR A 4 -71.84 16.32 -63.04
C THR A 4 -70.57 16.40 -62.19
N CYS A 5 -69.51 16.95 -62.78
CA CYS A 5 -68.32 17.40 -62.07
C CYS A 5 -68.78 18.52 -61.12
N VAL A 6 -69.06 18.18 -59.87
CA VAL A 6 -69.24 19.16 -58.80
C VAL A 6 -67.83 19.68 -58.50
N CYS A 7 -67.44 20.77 -59.15
CA CYS A 7 -66.36 21.59 -58.62
C CYS A 7 -66.83 22.01 -57.22
N GLY A 8 -66.13 21.60 -56.15
CA GLY A 8 -66.40 22.16 -54.83
C GLY A 8 -66.24 23.67 -54.93
N GLN A 9 -67.34 24.43 -54.91
CA GLN A 9 -67.27 25.87 -54.90
C GLN A 9 -66.99 26.30 -53.46
N PHE A 10 -65.71 26.54 -53.16
CA PHE A 10 -65.34 27.32 -51.99
C PHE A 10 -65.75 28.78 -52.24
N GLU A 11 -66.37 29.41 -51.25
CA GLU A 11 -66.73 30.83 -51.29
C GLU A 11 -65.48 31.71 -51.10
N THR A 12 -64.51 31.23 -50.32
CA THR A 12 -63.25 31.92 -50.04
C THR A 12 -62.08 31.02 -50.44
N ILE A 13 -61.13 31.55 -51.23
CA ILE A 13 -59.88 30.87 -51.59
C ILE A 13 -58.72 31.78 -51.20
N ILE A 14 -57.78 31.27 -50.41
CA ILE A 14 -56.62 32.00 -49.89
C ILE A 14 -55.36 31.27 -50.37
N ASN A 15 -54.48 31.96 -51.11
CA ASN A 15 -53.22 31.38 -51.59
C ASN A 15 -52.02 32.16 -51.02
N ALA A 16 -51.34 31.57 -50.05
CA ALA A 16 -50.17 32.16 -49.40
C ALA A 16 -48.88 31.58 -49.99
N PRO A 17 -47.93 32.41 -50.49
CA PRO A 17 -48.05 33.85 -50.79
C PRO A 17 -48.83 34.14 -52.10
N PRO A 18 -49.33 35.38 -52.29
CA PRO A 18 -49.11 36.56 -51.47
C PRO A 18 -50.17 36.82 -50.39
N ASP A 19 -51.25 36.02 -50.34
CA ASP A 19 -52.37 36.31 -49.44
C ASP A 19 -51.96 36.16 -47.96
N VAL A 20 -52.52 37.04 -47.12
CA VAL A 20 -52.37 36.94 -45.65
C VAL A 20 -53.32 35.87 -45.14
N VAL A 21 -52.77 34.88 -44.45
CA VAL A 21 -53.55 33.78 -43.88
C VAL A 21 -54.26 34.25 -42.60
N PRO A 22 -55.58 34.15 -42.44
CA PRO A 22 -56.21 34.45 -41.16
C PRO A 22 -55.92 33.36 -40.13
N ASP A 23 -55.96 33.70 -38.83
CA ASP A 23 -55.77 32.73 -37.74
C ASP A 23 -56.85 31.63 -37.73
N VAL A 24 -58.07 31.95 -38.19
CA VAL A 24 -59.22 31.04 -38.23
C VAL A 24 -59.87 31.10 -39.61
N LEU A 25 -60.06 29.93 -40.23
CA LEU A 25 -60.80 29.74 -41.46
C LEU A 25 -62.27 29.39 -41.15
N THR A 26 -63.19 29.98 -41.89
CA THR A 26 -64.64 29.73 -41.77
C THR A 26 -65.12 28.73 -42.83
N SER A 27 -66.37 28.28 -42.75
CA SER A 27 -66.97 27.35 -43.73
C SER A 27 -66.79 27.81 -45.17
N ASN A 28 -66.77 26.85 -46.10
CA ASN A 28 -66.56 27.09 -47.54
C ASN A 28 -65.24 27.85 -47.85
N THR A 29 -64.18 27.62 -47.08
CA THR A 29 -62.86 28.23 -47.29
C THR A 29 -61.82 27.19 -47.72
N GLN A 30 -61.08 27.50 -48.78
CA GLN A 30 -59.85 26.80 -49.12
C GLN A 30 -58.64 27.68 -48.82
N LEU A 31 -57.65 27.14 -48.12
CA LEU A 31 -56.35 27.75 -47.90
C LEU A 31 -55.27 26.88 -48.55
N THR A 32 -54.45 27.48 -49.41
CA THR A 32 -53.24 26.86 -49.96
C THR A 32 -52.01 27.58 -49.46
N ILE A 33 -51.14 26.87 -48.75
CA ILE A 33 -49.84 27.34 -48.27
C ILE A 33 -48.78 26.72 -49.19
N SER A 34 -48.18 27.55 -50.04
CA SER A 34 -47.20 27.17 -51.08
C SER A 34 -45.78 27.56 -50.68
N ASP A 35 -44.80 27.21 -51.54
CA ASP A 35 -43.41 27.59 -51.33
C ASP A 35 -43.20 29.10 -51.16
N GLY A 36 -42.33 29.46 -50.23
CA GLY A 36 -42.08 30.85 -49.84
C GLY A 36 -43.08 31.42 -48.83
N ALA A 37 -44.18 30.71 -48.51
CA ALA A 37 -45.07 31.12 -47.42
C ALA A 37 -44.38 30.95 -46.07
N PHE A 38 -44.57 31.92 -45.18
CA PHE A 38 -44.08 31.87 -43.79
C PHE A 38 -45.17 32.35 -42.83
N VAL A 39 -45.98 31.40 -42.34
CA VAL A 39 -47.13 31.66 -41.48
C VAL A 39 -46.70 31.49 -40.02
N LEU A 40 -46.43 32.62 -39.35
CA LEU A 40 -45.85 32.68 -37.99
C LEU A 40 -46.74 32.16 -36.86
N TYR A 41 -48.04 32.02 -37.11
CA TYR A 41 -49.04 31.61 -36.12
C TYR A 41 -49.71 30.29 -36.53
N ARG A 42 -50.42 29.70 -35.57
CA ARG A 42 -51.23 28.50 -35.82
C ARG A 42 -52.47 28.90 -36.64
N VAL A 43 -52.73 28.15 -37.70
CA VAL A 43 -53.96 28.29 -38.51
C VAL A 43 -55.01 27.30 -38.03
N SER A 44 -56.22 27.77 -37.76
CA SER A 44 -57.35 26.95 -37.33
C SER A 44 -58.36 26.78 -38.48
N ALA A 45 -58.41 25.61 -39.09
CA ALA A 45 -59.47 25.21 -40.01
C ALA A 45 -60.73 24.83 -39.21
N GLY A 46 -61.61 25.83 -39.08
CA GLY A 46 -62.83 25.73 -38.29
C GLY A 46 -62.65 26.11 -36.82
N GLN A 47 -63.78 26.14 -36.11
CA GLN A 47 -63.86 26.34 -34.67
C GLN A 47 -64.12 25.01 -33.95
N VAL A 48 -63.74 24.94 -32.67
CA VAL A 48 -63.88 23.74 -31.81
C VAL A 48 -65.36 23.33 -31.62
N ASP A 49 -66.31 24.23 -31.87
CA ASP A 49 -67.75 24.11 -31.59
C ASP A 49 -68.62 23.56 -32.74
N VAL A 50 -68.00 22.84 -33.70
CA VAL A 50 -68.64 21.87 -34.62
C VAL A 50 -69.55 22.44 -35.73
N LEU A 51 -69.61 23.76 -35.94
CA LEU A 51 -70.46 24.35 -37.01
C LEU A 51 -69.72 24.67 -38.31
N SER A 52 -68.43 24.40 -38.39
CA SER A 52 -67.63 24.64 -39.59
C SER A 52 -67.76 23.46 -40.56
N GLU A 53 -68.06 23.74 -41.83
CA GLU A 53 -68.19 22.73 -42.87
C GLU A 53 -67.45 23.15 -44.12
N ASN A 54 -66.94 22.18 -44.89
CA ASN A 54 -66.33 22.41 -46.19
C ASN A 54 -65.12 23.37 -46.10
N ILE A 55 -64.19 23.08 -45.19
CA ILE A 55 -62.90 23.79 -45.09
C ILE A 55 -61.81 22.88 -45.63
N GLU A 56 -60.93 23.40 -46.48
CA GLU A 56 -59.80 22.67 -47.01
C GLU A 56 -58.50 23.45 -46.76
N VAL A 57 -57.50 22.78 -46.16
CA VAL A 57 -56.16 23.32 -46.00
C VAL A 57 -55.18 22.46 -46.79
N ASN A 58 -54.51 23.07 -47.76
CA ASN A 58 -53.51 22.46 -48.62
C ASN A 58 -52.12 23.01 -48.25
N LEU A 59 -51.31 22.21 -47.55
CA LEU A 59 -49.90 22.50 -47.30
C LEU A 59 -49.07 21.83 -48.41
N THR A 60 -48.75 22.59 -49.44
CA THR A 60 -47.97 22.14 -50.61
C THR A 60 -46.51 22.56 -50.54
N GLY A 61 -46.20 23.57 -49.71
CA GLY A 61 -44.86 24.13 -49.54
C GLY A 61 -44.78 25.07 -48.34
N GLY A 62 -43.67 25.80 -48.22
CA GLY A 62 -43.51 26.85 -47.22
C GLY A 62 -43.46 26.36 -45.76
N TRP A 63 -43.68 27.28 -44.83
CA TRP A 63 -43.56 27.07 -43.39
C TRP A 63 -44.80 27.60 -42.66
N VAL A 64 -45.35 26.80 -41.76
CA VAL A 64 -46.46 27.19 -40.88
C VAL A 64 -46.11 26.84 -39.43
N SER A 65 -46.45 27.71 -38.49
CA SER A 65 -46.16 27.44 -37.08
C SER A 65 -46.99 26.27 -36.55
N GLY A 66 -48.20 26.05 -37.04
CA GLY A 66 -49.02 24.88 -36.70
C GLY A 66 -50.35 24.89 -37.43
N ILE A 67 -50.99 23.73 -37.58
CA ILE A 67 -52.32 23.61 -38.19
C ILE A 67 -53.27 22.94 -37.20
N GLY A 68 -54.39 23.59 -36.89
CA GLY A 68 -55.53 22.99 -36.20
C GLY A 68 -56.63 22.67 -37.21
N ALA A 69 -57.05 21.41 -37.35
CA ALA A 69 -58.13 21.01 -38.24
C ALA A 69 -59.27 20.37 -37.46
N PHE A 70 -60.44 20.99 -37.48
CA PHE A 70 -61.61 20.54 -36.73
C PHE A 70 -62.64 19.90 -37.65
N SER A 71 -63.65 19.26 -37.04
CA SER A 71 -64.74 18.57 -37.75
C SER A 71 -65.26 19.37 -38.94
N GLY A 72 -65.48 18.68 -40.08
CA GLY A 72 -65.90 19.31 -41.34
C GLY A 72 -64.74 19.86 -42.19
N SER A 73 -63.49 19.69 -41.73
CA SER A 73 -62.29 20.10 -42.47
C SER A 73 -61.59 18.93 -43.16
N THR A 74 -60.87 19.26 -44.23
CA THR A 74 -59.88 18.39 -44.88
C THR A 74 -58.51 19.06 -44.81
N LEU A 75 -57.50 18.34 -44.34
CA LEU A 75 -56.11 18.77 -44.33
C LEU A 75 -55.30 17.90 -45.29
N ASN A 76 -54.78 18.49 -46.36
CA ASN A 76 -53.90 17.83 -47.32
C ASN A 76 -52.48 18.37 -47.17
N VAL A 77 -51.53 17.47 -46.97
CA VAL A 77 -50.11 17.78 -46.83
C VAL A 77 -49.35 17.05 -47.93
N THR A 78 -48.86 17.80 -48.90
CA THR A 78 -48.09 17.29 -50.06
C THR A 78 -46.66 17.82 -50.04
N GLY A 79 -46.38 18.86 -49.25
CA GLY A 79 -45.06 19.47 -49.05
C GLY A 79 -45.05 20.36 -47.81
N GLY A 80 -44.09 21.27 -47.73
CA GLY A 80 -43.99 22.25 -46.64
C GLY A 80 -43.60 21.68 -45.27
N TYR A 81 -43.60 22.56 -44.28
CA TYR A 81 -43.17 22.25 -42.90
C TYR A 81 -44.10 22.89 -41.88
N SER A 82 -44.59 22.09 -40.91
CA SER A 82 -45.35 22.58 -39.75
C SER A 82 -44.55 22.44 -38.46
N LEU A 83 -44.15 23.55 -37.82
CA LEU A 83 -43.24 23.53 -36.66
C LEU A 83 -43.85 22.93 -35.39
N ASN A 84 -45.09 23.28 -35.04
CA ASN A 84 -45.79 22.78 -33.85
C ASN A 84 -46.82 21.72 -34.23
N GLY A 85 -46.47 20.89 -35.22
CA GLY A 85 -47.27 19.78 -35.73
C GLY A 85 -48.63 20.15 -36.31
N ALA A 86 -49.47 19.13 -36.46
CA ALA A 86 -50.89 19.26 -36.80
C ALA A 86 -51.75 18.73 -35.66
N TYR A 87 -52.75 19.51 -35.26
CA TYR A 87 -53.79 19.08 -34.34
C TYR A 87 -55.08 18.87 -35.13
N ALA A 88 -55.49 17.62 -35.33
CA ALA A 88 -56.75 17.31 -35.98
C ALA A 88 -57.69 16.61 -34.99
N ASN A 89 -58.93 17.10 -34.88
CA ASN A 89 -59.92 16.55 -33.95
C ASN A 89 -61.30 16.49 -34.60
N GLY A 90 -62.05 15.42 -34.29
CA GLY A 90 -63.36 15.14 -34.85
C GLY A 90 -63.24 14.43 -36.20
N ALA A 91 -64.36 14.33 -36.93
CA ALA A 91 -64.46 13.67 -38.23
C ALA A 91 -63.75 14.44 -39.37
N THR A 92 -62.50 14.80 -39.14
CA THR A 92 -61.58 15.48 -40.05
C THR A 92 -60.88 14.44 -40.93
N ALA A 93 -60.80 14.72 -42.23
CA ALA A 93 -59.97 13.94 -43.15
C ALA A 93 -58.57 14.56 -43.21
N VAL A 94 -57.54 13.78 -42.93
CA VAL A 94 -56.14 14.21 -43.04
C VAL A 94 -55.44 13.31 -44.06
N ASN A 95 -54.85 13.92 -45.08
CA ASN A 95 -54.13 13.21 -46.14
C ASN A 95 -52.68 13.71 -46.17
N VAL A 96 -51.72 12.83 -45.92
CA VAL A 96 -50.29 13.17 -45.93
C VAL A 96 -49.60 12.36 -47.01
N SER A 97 -49.11 13.03 -48.06
CA SER A 97 -48.38 12.41 -49.18
C SER A 97 -46.97 12.99 -49.35
N GLY A 98 -46.64 14.03 -48.58
CA GLY A 98 -45.34 14.67 -48.54
C GLY A 98 -45.24 15.64 -47.36
N GLY A 99 -44.23 16.50 -47.36
CA GLY A 99 -44.03 17.49 -46.31
C GLY A 99 -43.62 16.91 -44.95
N ARG A 100 -43.59 17.78 -43.93
CA ARG A 100 -43.23 17.41 -42.56
C ARG A 100 -44.17 18.05 -41.54
N LEU A 101 -44.77 17.21 -40.71
CA LEU A 101 -45.55 17.61 -39.54
C LEU A 101 -44.70 17.37 -38.28
N ASP A 102 -44.17 18.44 -37.68
CA ASP A 102 -43.25 18.32 -36.54
C ASP A 102 -44.01 18.10 -35.19
N ASP A 103 -43.31 18.16 -34.05
CA ASP A 103 -43.84 17.83 -32.71
C ASP A 103 -44.58 19.00 -32.02
N PRO A 104 -45.75 18.77 -31.37
CA PRO A 104 -46.54 17.53 -31.35
C PRO A 104 -47.62 17.54 -32.42
N SER A 105 -47.75 16.42 -33.13
CA SER A 105 -48.93 16.16 -33.95
C SER A 105 -49.92 15.28 -33.20
N SER A 106 -51.19 15.69 -33.16
CA SER A 106 -52.24 14.95 -32.46
C SER A 106 -53.49 14.81 -33.33
N PHE A 107 -53.89 13.57 -33.57
CA PHE A 107 -54.99 13.20 -34.43
C PHE A 107 -55.99 12.41 -33.59
N VAL A 108 -57.13 13.02 -33.26
CA VAL A 108 -58.13 12.45 -32.35
C VAL A 108 -59.47 12.26 -33.05
N ASN A 109 -59.93 11.01 -33.17
CA ASN A 109 -61.16 10.63 -33.88
C ASN A 109 -61.18 11.02 -35.37
N THR A 110 -60.00 11.08 -36.00
CA THR A 110 -59.81 11.52 -37.39
C THR A 110 -59.69 10.36 -38.37
N SER A 111 -59.93 10.62 -39.65
CA SER A 111 -59.54 9.72 -40.74
C SER A 111 -58.20 10.17 -41.32
N LEU A 112 -57.10 9.53 -40.94
CA LEU A 112 -55.75 9.84 -41.42
C LEU A 112 -55.31 8.81 -42.46
N THR A 113 -54.96 9.28 -43.66
CA THR A 113 -54.28 8.48 -44.69
C THR A 113 -52.90 9.08 -44.93
N MET A 114 -51.86 8.27 -44.85
CA MET A 114 -50.49 8.71 -45.08
C MET A 114 -49.80 7.79 -46.09
N SER A 115 -49.47 8.35 -47.24
CA SER A 115 -48.78 7.70 -48.37
C SER A 115 -47.37 8.24 -48.62
N GLY A 116 -46.92 9.21 -47.81
CA GLY A 116 -45.61 9.85 -47.89
C GLY A 116 -45.43 10.90 -46.79
N GLY A 117 -44.34 11.67 -46.85
CA GLY A 117 -44.04 12.73 -45.87
C GLY A 117 -43.45 12.22 -44.56
N VAL A 118 -43.42 13.09 -43.54
CA VAL A 118 -42.87 12.78 -42.21
C VAL A 118 -43.83 13.22 -41.11
N ILE A 119 -44.15 12.29 -40.20
CA ILE A 119 -44.80 12.58 -38.92
C ILE A 119 -43.73 12.48 -37.83
N ALA A 120 -43.38 13.60 -37.20
CA ALA A 120 -42.25 13.66 -36.29
C ALA A 120 -42.55 13.12 -34.87
N HIS A 121 -41.60 13.34 -33.97
CA HIS A 121 -41.62 12.85 -32.59
C HIS A 121 -42.86 13.26 -31.76
N ASN A 122 -43.19 12.46 -30.73
CA ASN A 122 -44.33 12.66 -29.81
C ASN A 122 -45.70 12.74 -30.48
N SER A 123 -45.86 12.10 -31.64
CA SER A 123 -47.13 12.10 -32.36
C SER A 123 -48.14 11.15 -31.71
N ARG A 124 -49.38 11.62 -31.58
CA ARG A 124 -50.45 10.89 -30.92
C ARG A 124 -51.68 10.73 -31.82
N ILE A 125 -51.98 9.50 -32.22
CA ILE A 125 -53.12 9.16 -33.05
C ILE A 125 -54.07 8.27 -32.23
N VAL A 126 -55.25 8.78 -31.88
CA VAL A 126 -56.21 8.13 -30.97
C VAL A 126 -57.63 8.18 -31.52
N GLY A 127 -58.30 7.03 -31.56
CA GLY A 127 -59.61 6.89 -32.21
C GLY A 127 -59.59 7.12 -33.73
N GLY A 128 -60.71 6.86 -34.40
CA GLY A 128 -60.86 7.08 -35.84
C GLY A 128 -60.28 5.96 -36.72
N THR A 129 -59.97 6.29 -37.98
CA THR A 129 -59.43 5.33 -38.97
C THR A 129 -58.08 5.81 -39.49
N LEU A 130 -57.12 4.90 -39.53
CA LEU A 130 -55.74 5.19 -39.89
C LEU A 130 -55.28 4.23 -40.99
N VAL A 131 -54.72 4.77 -42.08
CA VAL A 131 -54.12 3.99 -43.16
C VAL A 131 -52.72 4.49 -43.43
N PHE A 132 -51.72 3.64 -43.22
CA PHE A 132 -50.32 3.90 -43.52
C PHE A 132 -49.90 3.12 -44.76
N GLU A 133 -49.54 3.83 -45.83
CA GLU A 133 -49.04 3.29 -47.10
C GLU A 133 -47.66 3.84 -47.45
N GLY A 134 -47.16 4.86 -46.74
CA GLY A 134 -45.84 5.43 -46.97
C GLY A 134 -45.41 6.50 -45.95
N GLY A 135 -44.22 7.06 -46.19
CA GLY A 135 -43.59 8.10 -45.37
C GLY A 135 -42.82 7.59 -44.13
N ALA A 136 -42.23 8.53 -43.38
CA ALA A 136 -41.39 8.25 -42.22
C ALA A 136 -42.04 8.71 -40.89
N PHE A 137 -41.66 8.05 -39.81
CA PHE A 137 -42.16 8.32 -38.46
C PHE A 137 -41.00 8.75 -37.55
N GLY A 138 -41.29 9.62 -36.59
CA GLY A 138 -40.39 9.90 -35.47
C GLY A 138 -40.76 9.08 -34.23
N GLU A 139 -39.94 9.22 -33.19
CA GLU A 139 -40.11 8.48 -31.94
C GLU A 139 -41.37 8.86 -31.14
N LYS A 140 -41.69 8.02 -30.15
CA LYS A 140 -42.77 8.23 -29.18
C LYS A 140 -44.13 8.30 -29.85
N LEU A 141 -44.29 7.53 -30.93
CA LEU A 141 -45.53 7.45 -31.66
C LEU A 141 -46.55 6.65 -30.84
N THR A 142 -47.67 7.28 -30.51
CA THR A 142 -48.82 6.59 -29.91
C THR A 142 -49.86 6.28 -30.98
N LEU A 143 -50.02 5.00 -31.32
CA LEU A 143 -51.05 4.48 -32.23
C LEU A 143 -52.14 3.77 -31.43
N ALA A 144 -53.26 4.45 -31.22
CA ALA A 144 -54.45 3.92 -30.54
C ALA A 144 -55.75 4.31 -31.28
N ALA A 145 -55.75 4.19 -32.60
CA ALA A 145 -56.95 4.40 -33.43
C ALA A 145 -57.93 3.20 -33.33
N ASP A 146 -59.20 3.42 -33.69
CA ASP A 146 -60.21 2.35 -33.63
C ASP A 146 -59.95 1.30 -34.72
N ASN A 147 -59.47 1.73 -35.90
CA ASN A 147 -59.06 0.88 -37.01
C ASN A 147 -57.75 1.41 -37.62
N THR A 148 -56.63 0.75 -37.37
CA THR A 148 -55.35 1.04 -38.04
C THR A 148 -55.06 -0.02 -39.09
N THR A 149 -54.76 0.39 -40.32
CA THR A 149 -54.27 -0.50 -41.38
C THR A 149 -52.87 -0.06 -41.81
N ILE A 150 -51.91 -0.97 -41.80
CA ILE A 150 -50.56 -0.74 -42.34
C ILE A 150 -50.41 -1.58 -43.60
N ARG A 151 -50.20 -0.90 -44.72
CA ARG A 151 -50.06 -1.49 -46.05
C ARG A 151 -48.61 -1.48 -46.48
N GLY A 152 -48.10 -2.66 -46.80
CA GLY A 152 -46.69 -2.81 -47.11
C GLY A 152 -46.28 -4.27 -47.27
N GLY A 153 -45.09 -4.62 -46.86
CA GLY A 153 -44.64 -6.00 -46.80
C GLY A 153 -43.33 -6.15 -46.06
N ALA A 154 -42.79 -7.37 -46.07
CA ALA A 154 -41.64 -7.76 -45.27
C ALA A 154 -41.80 -7.39 -43.78
N PHE A 155 -43.03 -7.48 -43.25
CA PHE A 155 -43.33 -7.20 -41.85
C PHE A 155 -42.59 -8.17 -40.93
N ARG A 156 -41.95 -7.63 -39.89
CA ARG A 156 -41.09 -8.37 -38.97
C ARG A 156 -41.41 -8.06 -37.52
N ILE A 157 -41.24 -9.06 -36.67
CA ILE A 157 -41.17 -8.94 -35.21
C ILE A 157 -39.77 -9.40 -34.82
N ASP A 158 -39.00 -8.51 -34.19
CA ASP A 158 -37.63 -8.79 -33.76
C ASP A 158 -36.76 -9.38 -34.89
N GLY A 159 -36.88 -8.78 -36.07
CA GLY A 159 -36.15 -9.20 -37.29
C GLY A 159 -36.73 -10.43 -38.00
N GLN A 160 -37.68 -11.15 -37.40
CA GLN A 160 -38.29 -12.34 -38.00
C GLN A 160 -39.56 -12.00 -38.77
N LEU A 161 -39.71 -12.53 -39.98
CA LEU A 161 -40.92 -12.32 -40.80
C LEU A 161 -42.17 -12.85 -40.09
N ILE A 162 -43.25 -12.07 -40.14
CA ILE A 162 -44.56 -12.49 -39.63
C ILE A 162 -45.16 -13.54 -40.58
N SER A 163 -45.48 -14.72 -40.05
CA SER A 163 -46.05 -15.82 -40.83
C SER A 163 -47.50 -15.53 -41.23
N GLY A 164 -47.87 -15.85 -42.47
CA GLY A 164 -49.25 -15.68 -42.99
C GLY A 164 -49.44 -14.42 -43.83
N LEU A 165 -48.37 -13.66 -44.05
CA LEU A 165 -48.33 -12.43 -44.84
C LEU A 165 -47.33 -12.57 -45.99
N GLN A 166 -47.64 -13.40 -47.00
CA GLN A 166 -46.70 -13.70 -48.10
C GLN A 166 -47.13 -13.19 -49.47
N ASN A 167 -48.43 -13.03 -49.71
CA ASN A 167 -49.00 -12.64 -51.00
C ASN A 167 -49.72 -11.30 -50.89
N VAL A 168 -49.72 -10.51 -51.97
CA VAL A 168 -50.48 -9.26 -52.05
C VAL A 168 -51.96 -9.51 -51.75
N GLY A 169 -52.51 -8.75 -50.82
CA GLY A 169 -53.86 -8.88 -50.28
C GLY A 169 -53.98 -9.74 -49.02
N ASP A 170 -52.92 -10.44 -48.60
CA ASP A 170 -52.92 -11.14 -47.31
C ASP A 170 -53.09 -10.12 -46.17
N THR A 171 -53.95 -10.42 -45.21
CA THR A 171 -54.17 -9.58 -44.03
C THR A 171 -54.02 -10.36 -42.73
N GLN A 172 -53.55 -9.68 -41.69
CA GLN A 172 -53.41 -10.25 -40.36
C GLN A 172 -53.64 -9.20 -39.28
N LEU A 173 -54.43 -9.55 -38.27
CA LEU A 173 -54.55 -8.74 -37.06
C LEU A 173 -53.26 -8.89 -36.24
N PHE A 174 -52.64 -7.77 -35.88
CA PHE A 174 -51.39 -7.71 -35.15
C PHE A 174 -51.61 -7.13 -33.74
N THR A 175 -51.01 -7.80 -32.76
CA THR A 175 -50.89 -7.31 -31.38
C THR A 175 -49.41 -7.32 -31.03
N ALA A 176 -48.85 -6.15 -30.75
CA ALA A 176 -47.47 -6.03 -30.32
C ALA A 176 -47.35 -6.56 -28.87
N ALA A 177 -46.45 -7.50 -28.64
CA ALA A 177 -46.11 -7.85 -27.26
C ALA A 177 -45.20 -6.75 -26.68
N ASP A 178 -45.24 -6.59 -25.36
CA ASP A 178 -44.35 -5.66 -24.65
C ASP A 178 -42.90 -5.87 -25.09
N TYR A 179 -42.21 -4.75 -25.40
CA TYR A 179 -40.81 -4.69 -25.84
C TYR A 179 -40.47 -5.31 -27.20
N THR A 180 -41.43 -5.78 -27.99
CA THR A 180 -41.15 -6.24 -29.36
C THR A 180 -40.87 -5.06 -30.30
N ILE A 181 -39.97 -5.26 -31.25
CA ILE A 181 -39.73 -4.31 -32.34
C ILE A 181 -40.55 -4.78 -33.54
N PHE A 182 -41.53 -3.96 -33.92
CA PHE A 182 -42.35 -4.20 -35.10
C PHE A 182 -41.82 -3.34 -36.26
N SER A 183 -41.40 -3.98 -37.34
CA SER A 183 -40.82 -3.29 -38.50
C SER A 183 -41.35 -3.82 -39.82
N GLY A 184 -41.10 -3.11 -40.91
CA GLY A 184 -41.49 -3.54 -42.25
C GLY A 184 -41.11 -2.53 -43.33
N ILE A 185 -41.66 -2.71 -44.52
CA ILE A 185 -41.54 -1.78 -45.66
C ILE A 185 -42.95 -1.39 -46.08
N LEU A 186 -43.28 -0.10 -46.09
CA LEU A 186 -44.57 0.40 -46.54
C LEU A 186 -44.74 0.25 -48.06
N ALA A 187 -45.97 0.43 -48.56
CA ALA A 187 -46.27 0.27 -49.99
C ALA A 187 -45.47 1.23 -50.89
N ASP A 188 -45.17 2.45 -50.43
CA ASP A 188 -44.30 3.41 -51.12
C ASP A 188 -42.81 3.00 -51.14
N GLY A 189 -42.44 1.98 -50.35
CA GLY A 189 -41.09 1.49 -50.21
C GLY A 189 -40.30 2.01 -49.02
N THR A 190 -40.89 2.88 -48.20
CA THR A 190 -40.25 3.42 -47.00
C THR A 190 -40.21 2.36 -45.89
N PRO A 191 -39.02 2.00 -45.37
CA PRO A 191 -38.91 1.12 -44.21
C PRO A 191 -39.37 1.83 -42.94
N PHE A 192 -39.89 1.10 -41.97
CA PHE A 192 -40.28 1.65 -40.66
C PHE A 192 -39.92 0.70 -39.54
N ALA A 193 -39.76 1.23 -38.32
CA ALA A 193 -39.73 0.47 -37.09
C ALA A 193 -40.52 1.20 -36.00
N PHE A 194 -41.26 0.42 -35.22
CA PHE A 194 -41.90 0.86 -33.98
C PHE A 194 -41.30 0.06 -32.83
N SER A 195 -40.85 0.77 -31.80
CA SER A 195 -40.22 0.15 -30.65
C SER A 195 -40.61 0.84 -29.33
N PRO A 196 -41.05 0.08 -28.32
CA PRO A 196 -41.21 0.60 -26.96
C PRO A 196 -39.91 1.16 -26.38
N LEU A 197 -38.73 0.81 -26.92
CA LEU A 197 -37.44 1.36 -26.52
C LEU A 197 -37.33 2.87 -26.78
N VAL A 198 -38.02 3.35 -27.83
CA VAL A 198 -38.16 4.78 -28.13
C VAL A 198 -39.52 5.32 -27.72
N GLN A 199 -40.18 4.60 -26.79
CA GLN A 199 -41.49 4.93 -26.23
C GLN A 199 -42.62 4.95 -27.26
N ASP A 200 -42.48 4.20 -28.36
CA ASP A 200 -43.64 3.94 -29.22
C ASP A 200 -44.64 3.07 -28.49
N TYR A 201 -45.91 3.38 -28.68
CA TYR A 201 -47.02 2.66 -28.09
C TYR A 201 -48.01 2.26 -29.18
N LEU A 202 -48.20 0.96 -29.34
CA LEU A 202 -49.17 0.36 -30.25
C LEU A 202 -50.30 -0.25 -29.41
N ALA A 203 -51.53 0.21 -29.57
CA ALA A 203 -52.66 -0.34 -28.83
C ALA A 203 -53.00 -1.78 -29.27
N ASP A 204 -53.29 -2.63 -28.29
CA ASP A 204 -53.62 -4.04 -28.53
C ASP A 204 -54.80 -4.23 -29.49
N GLY A 205 -54.64 -5.11 -30.48
CA GLY A 205 -55.71 -5.55 -31.37
C GLY A 205 -56.26 -4.46 -32.31
N ALA A 206 -55.61 -3.30 -32.39
CA ALA A 206 -56.05 -2.17 -33.21
C ALA A 206 -55.43 -2.13 -34.62
N ILE A 207 -54.42 -2.96 -34.89
CA ILE A 207 -53.61 -2.90 -36.12
C ILE A 207 -53.89 -4.10 -37.01
N THR A 208 -54.36 -3.83 -38.23
CA THR A 208 -54.42 -4.79 -39.33
C THR A 208 -53.23 -4.57 -40.25
N LEU A 209 -52.44 -5.60 -40.47
CA LEU A 209 -51.39 -5.62 -41.48
C LEU A 209 -52.00 -6.10 -42.79
N GLU A 210 -51.67 -5.44 -43.89
CA GLU A 210 -52.11 -5.81 -45.24
C GLU A 210 -50.89 -5.83 -46.17
N ILE A 211 -50.64 -6.96 -46.82
CA ILE A 211 -49.58 -7.03 -47.84
C ILE A 211 -50.03 -6.27 -49.08
N ALA A 212 -49.28 -5.25 -49.44
CA ALA A 212 -49.45 -4.45 -50.64
C ALA A 212 -48.28 -4.69 -51.62
N GLU A 213 -48.48 -4.32 -52.88
CA GLU A 213 -47.37 -4.25 -53.83
C GLU A 213 -46.42 -3.13 -53.38
N ILE A 214 -45.21 -3.51 -52.99
CA ILE A 214 -44.16 -2.58 -52.62
C ILE A 214 -43.62 -1.95 -53.90
N ALA A 215 -43.58 -0.61 -53.96
CA ALA A 215 -43.00 0.12 -55.09
C ALA A 215 -41.60 -0.43 -55.42
N PRO A 216 -41.25 -0.70 -56.70
CA PRO A 216 -39.96 -1.27 -57.05
C PRO A 216 -38.81 -0.31 -56.74
N VAL A 217 -37.62 -0.86 -56.47
CA VAL A 217 -36.39 -0.05 -56.36
C VAL A 217 -36.06 0.50 -57.75
N THR A 218 -36.17 1.82 -57.92
CA THR A 218 -35.87 2.51 -59.19
C THR A 218 -34.46 3.09 -59.24
N VAL A 219 -33.85 3.29 -58.07
CA VAL A 219 -32.48 3.79 -57.89
C VAL A 219 -31.79 2.89 -56.87
N ASP A 220 -30.73 2.21 -57.29
CA ASP A 220 -29.91 1.31 -56.48
C ASP A 220 -28.74 2.02 -55.78
N HIS A 221 -28.32 3.20 -56.28
CA HIS A 221 -27.24 3.98 -55.68
C HIS A 221 -27.56 5.48 -55.66
N TYR A 222 -27.57 6.07 -54.47
CA TYR A 222 -27.68 7.50 -54.22
C TYR A 222 -26.33 8.11 -53.84
N THR A 223 -26.05 9.32 -54.33
CA THR A 223 -24.95 10.16 -53.83
C THR A 223 -25.52 11.51 -53.41
N VAL A 224 -25.48 11.80 -52.11
CA VAL A 224 -26.05 13.03 -51.54
C VAL A 224 -24.94 14.05 -51.36
N ALA A 225 -24.89 15.03 -52.27
CA ALA A 225 -24.00 16.19 -52.21
C ALA A 225 -24.74 17.51 -51.90
N SER A 226 -26.08 17.54 -51.99
CA SER A 226 -26.95 18.70 -51.71
C SER A 226 -28.38 18.27 -51.31
N ALA A 227 -29.29 19.23 -51.09
CA ALA A 227 -30.57 19.10 -50.36
C ALA A 227 -31.61 18.06 -50.83
N ASP A 228 -31.45 17.43 -51.99
CA ASP A 228 -32.40 16.45 -52.53
C ASP A 228 -32.06 15.01 -52.07
N ALA A 229 -31.99 14.81 -50.77
CA ALA A 229 -31.75 13.49 -50.18
C ALA A 229 -33.06 12.67 -50.12
N PRO A 230 -33.03 11.35 -50.38
CA PRO A 230 -34.17 10.50 -50.08
C PRO A 230 -34.40 10.46 -48.57
N ILE A 231 -35.66 10.33 -48.15
CA ILE A 231 -36.00 10.18 -46.73
C ILE A 231 -35.66 8.79 -46.19
N SER A 232 -35.44 7.82 -47.07
CA SER A 232 -35.12 6.44 -46.71
C SER A 232 -34.40 5.67 -47.81
N ILE A 233 -33.81 4.53 -47.43
CA ILE A 233 -33.27 3.50 -48.33
C ILE A 233 -33.61 2.10 -47.80
N ARG A 234 -33.64 1.08 -48.66
CA ARG A 234 -33.99 -0.31 -48.30
C ARG A 234 -33.14 -1.33 -49.06
N ALA A 235 -33.45 -2.62 -48.92
CA ALA A 235 -32.76 -3.74 -49.57
C ALA A 235 -32.44 -3.45 -51.05
N GLY A 236 -31.16 -3.65 -51.41
CA GLY A 236 -30.66 -3.41 -52.76
C GLY A 236 -30.28 -1.96 -53.07
N GLN A 237 -30.38 -1.05 -52.09
CA GLN A 237 -29.98 0.34 -52.24
C GLN A 237 -28.74 0.67 -51.41
N THR A 238 -27.87 1.49 -51.99
CA THR A 238 -26.70 2.10 -51.34
C THR A 238 -26.85 3.62 -51.36
N LEU A 239 -26.47 4.30 -50.29
CA LEU A 239 -26.43 5.77 -50.23
C LEU A 239 -25.09 6.25 -49.70
N ASP A 240 -24.44 7.13 -50.47
CA ASP A 240 -23.22 7.83 -50.05
C ASP A 240 -23.54 9.28 -49.67
N VAL A 241 -23.36 9.64 -48.41
CA VAL A 241 -23.36 11.03 -47.92
C VAL A 241 -21.93 11.56 -48.05
N VAL A 242 -21.65 12.27 -49.14
CA VAL A 242 -20.31 12.81 -49.40
C VAL A 242 -20.05 14.08 -48.57
N SER A 243 -18.83 14.61 -48.62
CA SER A 243 -18.47 15.86 -47.93
C SER A 243 -19.43 17.00 -48.25
N GLY A 244 -20.01 17.63 -47.22
CA GLY A 244 -21.01 18.70 -47.37
C GLY A 244 -22.43 18.21 -47.67
N GLY A 245 -22.60 16.92 -47.93
CA GLY A 245 -23.91 16.28 -47.99
C GLY A 245 -24.54 16.17 -46.61
N SER A 246 -25.87 16.26 -46.55
CA SER A 246 -26.62 16.13 -45.32
C SER A 246 -27.91 15.36 -45.56
N LEU A 247 -28.17 14.35 -44.74
CA LEU A 247 -29.48 13.72 -44.63
C LEU A 247 -30.30 14.44 -43.55
N GLY A 248 -31.60 14.61 -43.82
CA GLY A 248 -32.52 15.21 -42.85
C GLY A 248 -32.70 14.37 -41.59
N ARG A 249 -33.41 14.93 -40.60
CA ARG A 249 -33.86 14.16 -39.43
C ARG A 249 -34.85 13.07 -39.86
N TYR A 250 -34.95 12.00 -39.08
CA TYR A 250 -35.84 10.86 -39.34
C TYR A 250 -35.50 10.09 -40.62
N PHE A 251 -34.22 10.09 -41.01
CA PHE A 251 -33.78 9.25 -42.11
C PHE A 251 -33.88 7.77 -41.72
N GLN A 252 -34.45 6.94 -42.60
CA GLN A 252 -34.67 5.52 -42.33
C GLN A 252 -33.85 4.62 -43.28
N ALA A 253 -32.93 3.83 -42.73
CA ALA A 253 -32.19 2.80 -43.46
C ALA A 253 -32.79 1.42 -43.13
N GLY A 254 -33.47 0.82 -44.09
CA GLY A 254 -34.18 -0.46 -43.92
C GLY A 254 -33.32 -1.70 -44.18
N PRO A 255 -33.91 -2.90 -44.01
CA PRO A 255 -33.17 -4.15 -44.05
C PRO A 255 -32.37 -4.36 -45.33
N GLY A 256 -31.09 -4.70 -45.20
CA GLY A 256 -30.19 -4.98 -46.32
C GLY A 256 -29.78 -3.75 -47.15
N SER A 257 -30.06 -2.53 -46.67
CA SER A 257 -29.52 -1.30 -47.26
C SER A 257 -28.09 -1.02 -46.79
N GLN A 258 -27.37 -0.21 -47.57
CA GLN A 258 -26.02 0.24 -47.23
C GLN A 258 -25.95 1.78 -47.18
N LEU A 259 -25.42 2.34 -46.10
CA LEU A 259 -25.28 3.79 -45.92
C LEU A 259 -23.83 4.14 -45.60
N ASN A 260 -23.18 4.93 -46.45
CA ASN A 260 -21.81 5.38 -46.25
C ASN A 260 -21.80 6.88 -45.98
N VAL A 261 -21.24 7.31 -44.86
CA VAL A 261 -21.10 8.72 -44.47
C VAL A 261 -19.63 9.10 -44.54
N ALA A 262 -19.24 9.81 -45.59
CA ALA A 262 -17.86 10.24 -45.80
C ALA A 262 -17.51 11.45 -44.91
N ALA A 263 -16.23 11.84 -44.95
CA ALA A 263 -15.72 12.96 -44.18
C ALA A 263 -16.49 14.25 -44.48
N GLY A 264 -17.02 14.89 -43.44
CA GLY A 264 -17.84 16.10 -43.56
C GLY A 264 -19.27 15.88 -44.06
N GLY A 265 -19.73 14.64 -44.25
CA GLY A 265 -21.13 14.31 -44.43
C GLY A 265 -21.87 14.24 -43.09
N THR A 266 -23.15 14.63 -43.05
CA THR A 266 -23.96 14.58 -41.83
C THR A 266 -25.27 13.82 -42.00
N ILE A 267 -25.70 13.14 -40.96
CA ILE A 267 -27.06 12.61 -40.83
C ILE A 267 -27.72 13.34 -39.67
N GLY A 268 -28.91 13.88 -39.92
CA GLY A 268 -29.70 14.54 -38.89
C GLY A 268 -30.15 13.59 -37.77
N ARG A 269 -30.70 14.18 -36.72
CA ARG A 269 -31.21 13.46 -35.54
C ARG A 269 -32.29 12.43 -35.88
N TYR A 270 -32.37 11.41 -35.05
CA TYR A 270 -33.40 10.37 -35.09
C TYR A 270 -33.30 9.49 -36.33
N ALA A 271 -32.07 9.20 -36.76
CA ALA A 271 -31.85 8.24 -37.83
C ALA A 271 -32.21 6.83 -37.34
N GLU A 272 -33.02 6.10 -38.08
CA GLU A 272 -33.43 4.74 -37.75
C GLU A 272 -32.78 3.75 -38.73
N MET A 273 -32.13 2.73 -38.19
CA MET A 273 -31.40 1.72 -38.94
C MET A 273 -31.97 0.35 -38.57
N VAL A 274 -32.69 -0.28 -39.48
CA VAL A 274 -33.31 -1.60 -39.28
C VAL A 274 -32.59 -2.59 -40.16
N ASP A 275 -31.82 -3.52 -39.58
CA ASP A 275 -31.04 -4.52 -40.31
C ASP A 275 -30.20 -3.93 -41.48
N ALA A 276 -29.72 -2.69 -41.32
CA ALA A 276 -28.92 -1.97 -42.31
C ALA A 276 -27.42 -2.04 -41.98
N THR A 277 -26.57 -1.85 -42.99
CA THR A 277 -25.13 -1.65 -42.80
C THR A 277 -24.79 -0.18 -42.96
N VAL A 278 -24.31 0.46 -41.91
CA VAL A 278 -23.94 1.88 -41.90
C VAL A 278 -22.44 2.04 -41.64
N GLN A 279 -21.74 2.78 -42.48
CA GLN A 279 -20.32 3.07 -42.33
C GLN A 279 -20.08 4.57 -42.22
N VAL A 280 -19.45 5.02 -41.14
CA VAL A 280 -19.11 6.43 -40.89
C VAL A 280 -17.59 6.63 -40.98
N VAL A 281 -17.13 7.23 -42.08
CA VAL A 281 -15.72 7.49 -42.40
C VAL A 281 -15.44 9.00 -42.36
N GLY A 282 -15.43 9.56 -41.14
CA GLY A 282 -15.14 10.99 -40.90
C GLY A 282 -16.36 11.91 -40.92
N GLY A 283 -17.56 11.37 -41.19
CA GLY A 283 -18.82 12.10 -41.07
C GLY A 283 -19.37 12.08 -39.65
N THR A 284 -20.59 12.62 -39.48
CA THR A 284 -21.28 12.65 -38.18
C THR A 284 -22.74 12.22 -38.30
N ILE A 285 -23.21 11.42 -37.35
CA ILE A 285 -24.65 11.25 -37.08
C ILE A 285 -24.98 12.12 -35.87
N GLU A 286 -25.81 13.13 -36.08
CA GLU A 286 -26.20 14.10 -35.06
C GLU A 286 -27.30 13.52 -34.16
N GLY A 287 -27.27 13.84 -32.86
CA GLY A 287 -28.27 13.42 -31.87
C GLY A 287 -28.42 11.90 -31.71
N ASP A 288 -29.64 11.50 -31.35
CA ASP A 288 -30.01 10.10 -31.17
C ASP A 288 -30.14 9.37 -32.51
N ALA A 289 -29.50 8.21 -32.61
CA ALA A 289 -29.71 7.24 -33.66
C ALA A 289 -30.23 5.93 -33.06
N PHE A 290 -31.12 5.25 -33.78
CA PHE A 290 -31.72 3.99 -33.37
C PHE A 290 -31.31 2.89 -34.31
N MET A 291 -30.88 1.78 -33.74
CA MET A 291 -30.40 0.64 -34.49
C MET A 291 -31.10 -0.62 -34.01
N TYR A 292 -31.88 -1.23 -34.90
CA TYR A 292 -32.67 -2.42 -34.66
C TYR A 292 -32.11 -3.55 -35.54
N GLY A 293 -31.11 -4.27 -35.04
CA GLY A 293 -30.28 -5.17 -35.85
C GLY A 293 -29.28 -4.45 -36.76
N GLY A 294 -28.60 -5.19 -37.65
CA GLY A 294 -27.64 -4.64 -38.60
C GLY A 294 -26.23 -4.36 -38.05
N GLU A 295 -25.44 -3.57 -38.79
CA GLU A 295 -24.05 -3.23 -38.47
C GLU A 295 -23.76 -1.72 -38.60
N LEU A 296 -23.11 -1.11 -37.62
CA LEU A 296 -22.65 0.29 -37.65
C LEU A 296 -21.13 0.32 -37.46
N ILE A 297 -20.39 0.86 -38.43
CA ILE A 297 -18.92 0.90 -38.45
C ILE A 297 -18.43 2.35 -38.45
N CYS A 298 -17.93 2.83 -37.31
CA CYS A 298 -17.32 4.14 -37.14
C CYS A 298 -15.79 4.07 -37.28
N ARG A 299 -15.21 4.60 -38.36
CA ARG A 299 -13.75 4.56 -38.61
C ARG A 299 -12.99 5.77 -38.10
N SER A 300 -13.50 6.96 -38.39
CA SER A 300 -12.85 8.25 -38.04
C SER A 300 -13.84 9.39 -37.83
N GLY A 301 -15.14 9.10 -37.92
CA GLY A 301 -16.22 10.05 -37.67
C GLY A 301 -16.74 9.96 -36.25
N GLY A 302 -17.96 10.45 -36.04
CA GLY A 302 -18.61 10.41 -34.74
C GLY A 302 -20.10 10.12 -34.82
N VAL A 303 -20.62 9.56 -33.74
CA VAL A 303 -22.07 9.49 -33.50
C VAL A 303 -22.31 10.06 -32.12
N GLU A 304 -23.25 10.99 -32.00
CA GLU A 304 -23.53 11.66 -30.72
C GLU A 304 -24.17 10.69 -29.72
N GLN A 305 -25.23 9.98 -30.12
CA GLN A 305 -25.86 8.97 -29.28
C GLN A 305 -26.46 7.83 -30.12
N VAL A 306 -26.28 6.58 -29.70
CA VAL A 306 -26.89 5.41 -30.36
C VAL A 306 -27.62 4.56 -29.34
N SER A 307 -28.87 4.22 -29.63
CA SER A 307 -29.61 3.17 -28.94
C SER A 307 -29.72 1.95 -29.86
N ALA A 308 -29.12 0.84 -29.46
CA ALA A 308 -29.00 -0.37 -30.26
C ALA A 308 -29.73 -1.54 -29.59
N SER A 309 -30.50 -2.29 -30.39
CA SER A 309 -31.22 -3.47 -29.95
C SER A 309 -31.27 -4.58 -31.00
N ASN A 310 -31.78 -5.75 -30.60
CA ASN A 310 -32.11 -6.87 -31.48
C ASN A 310 -30.91 -7.40 -32.30
N GLY A 311 -29.78 -7.67 -31.64
CA GLY A 311 -28.60 -8.23 -32.27
C GLY A 311 -27.78 -7.24 -33.12
N ALA A 312 -28.05 -5.93 -32.99
CA ALA A 312 -27.23 -4.91 -33.63
C ALA A 312 -25.76 -5.03 -33.22
N THR A 313 -24.86 -4.78 -34.17
CA THR A 313 -23.41 -4.83 -33.96
C THR A 313 -22.79 -3.46 -34.28
N ILE A 314 -22.06 -2.90 -33.32
CA ILE A 314 -21.40 -1.59 -33.48
C ILE A 314 -19.89 -1.78 -33.39
N HIS A 315 -19.16 -1.22 -34.35
CA HIS A 315 -17.72 -1.19 -34.40
C HIS A 315 -17.22 0.25 -34.34
N VAL A 316 -16.51 0.63 -33.26
CA VAL A 316 -15.80 1.90 -33.14
C VAL A 316 -14.31 1.63 -33.33
N LEU A 317 -13.82 1.90 -34.54
CA LEU A 317 -12.43 1.68 -34.96
C LEU A 317 -11.58 2.96 -34.80
N GLY A 318 -12.21 4.11 -34.57
CA GLY A 318 -11.58 5.42 -34.39
C GLY A 318 -12.61 6.56 -34.31
N GLY A 319 -12.13 7.80 -34.18
CA GLY A 319 -12.98 8.99 -34.06
C GLY A 319 -13.46 9.30 -32.63
N GLN A 320 -14.50 10.12 -32.52
CA GLN A 320 -15.13 10.50 -31.25
C GLN A 320 -16.61 10.16 -31.29
N SER A 321 -17.04 9.24 -30.43
CA SER A 321 -18.45 8.88 -30.28
C SER A 321 -18.94 9.28 -28.89
N GLY A 322 -20.19 9.70 -28.78
CA GLY A 322 -20.80 10.02 -27.49
C GLY A 322 -21.32 8.76 -26.80
N GLY A 323 -22.62 8.72 -26.54
CA GLY A 323 -23.26 7.67 -25.72
C GLY A 323 -23.73 6.45 -26.53
N PHE A 324 -23.54 5.23 -26.02
CA PHE A 324 -24.19 4.03 -26.55
C PHE A 324 -25.09 3.37 -25.50
N SER A 325 -26.34 3.06 -25.86
CA SER A 325 -27.24 2.26 -25.03
C SER A 325 -27.57 0.96 -25.76
N LEU A 326 -27.05 -0.16 -25.25
CA LEU A 326 -27.16 -1.46 -25.91
C LEU A 326 -28.07 -2.42 -25.12
N ARG A 327 -29.00 -3.05 -25.84
CA ARG A 327 -29.86 -4.13 -25.36
C ARG A 327 -29.76 -5.31 -26.31
N ASP A 328 -29.37 -6.49 -25.84
CA ASP A 328 -29.20 -7.68 -26.71
C ASP A 328 -28.36 -7.41 -27.97
N SER A 329 -27.34 -6.55 -27.84
CA SER A 329 -26.51 -6.04 -28.94
C SER A 329 -25.02 -6.11 -28.59
N SER A 330 -24.14 -5.94 -29.58
CA SER A 330 -22.69 -6.00 -29.36
C SER A 330 -22.00 -4.68 -29.73
N LEU A 331 -21.01 -4.30 -28.92
CA LEU A 331 -20.15 -3.14 -29.14
C LEU A 331 -18.68 -3.57 -29.14
N HIS A 332 -17.97 -3.30 -30.22
CA HIS A 332 -16.52 -3.50 -30.32
C HIS A 332 -15.82 -2.16 -30.48
N VAL A 333 -15.06 -1.73 -29.48
CA VAL A 333 -14.26 -0.50 -29.50
C VAL A 333 -12.79 -0.89 -29.62
N SER A 334 -12.17 -0.63 -30.76
CA SER A 334 -10.75 -0.96 -31.03
C SER A 334 -9.86 0.28 -31.25
N GLY A 335 -10.45 1.48 -31.19
CA GLY A 335 -9.74 2.75 -31.28
C GLY A 335 -10.67 3.95 -31.02
N GLY A 336 -10.11 5.15 -31.02
CA GLY A 336 -10.86 6.39 -30.79
C GLY A 336 -11.25 6.62 -29.32
N SER A 337 -12.25 7.48 -29.13
CA SER A 337 -12.84 7.75 -27.81
C SER A 337 -14.35 7.57 -27.82
N VAL A 338 -14.88 6.91 -26.80
CA VAL A 338 -16.30 6.80 -26.49
C VAL A 338 -16.57 7.53 -25.19
N ASP A 339 -17.58 8.40 -25.12
CA ASP A 339 -17.93 9.03 -23.85
C ASP A 339 -18.46 7.98 -22.87
N THR A 340 -19.67 7.45 -23.10
CA THR A 340 -20.22 6.43 -22.20
C THR A 340 -20.92 5.33 -22.98
N PHE A 341 -21.00 4.14 -22.39
CA PHE A 341 -21.96 3.16 -22.85
C PHE A 341 -22.62 2.38 -21.72
N SER A 342 -23.89 2.02 -21.93
CA SER A 342 -24.69 1.17 -21.06
C SER A 342 -25.03 -0.15 -21.73
N LEU A 343 -24.87 -1.25 -21.00
CA LEU A 343 -25.21 -2.61 -21.44
C LEU A 343 -26.37 -3.13 -20.60
N SER A 344 -27.43 -3.62 -21.24
CA SER A 344 -28.54 -4.33 -20.58
C SER A 344 -28.86 -5.65 -21.27
N ASP A 345 -29.55 -6.54 -20.56
CA ASP A 345 -29.94 -7.86 -21.06
C ASP A 345 -28.73 -8.64 -21.59
N ALA A 346 -28.79 -9.28 -22.76
CA ALA A 346 -27.67 -10.05 -23.30
C ALA A 346 -26.62 -9.18 -24.02
N ALA A 347 -26.63 -7.84 -23.81
CA ALA A 347 -25.69 -6.95 -24.47
C ALA A 347 -24.24 -7.21 -24.05
N THR A 348 -23.34 -7.14 -25.03
CA THR A 348 -21.90 -7.36 -24.83
C THR A 348 -21.09 -6.17 -25.33
N ALA A 349 -19.98 -5.87 -24.66
CA ALA A 349 -18.98 -4.94 -25.17
C ALA A 349 -17.56 -5.48 -25.00
N GLU A 350 -16.72 -5.19 -25.98
CA GLU A 350 -15.29 -5.44 -25.96
C GLU A 350 -14.53 -4.15 -26.28
N VAL A 351 -13.60 -3.77 -25.40
CA VAL A 351 -12.81 -2.54 -25.53
C VAL A 351 -11.33 -2.89 -25.58
N THR A 352 -10.66 -2.51 -26.66
CA THR A 352 -9.22 -2.73 -26.93
C THR A 352 -8.62 -1.42 -27.44
N ALA A 353 -7.45 -0.99 -26.95
CA ALA A 353 -6.73 0.19 -27.45
C ALA A 353 -7.57 1.48 -27.65
N ALA A 354 -8.57 1.72 -26.80
CA ALA A 354 -9.49 2.85 -26.89
C ALA A 354 -9.66 3.59 -25.57
N GLN A 355 -10.15 4.83 -25.63
CA GLN A 355 -10.51 5.62 -24.45
C GLN A 355 -12.03 5.58 -24.24
N VAL A 356 -12.47 5.20 -23.04
CA VAL A 356 -13.89 5.19 -22.66
C VAL A 356 -14.07 5.96 -21.36
N ASN A 357 -14.93 6.98 -21.34
CA ASN A 357 -15.13 7.75 -20.10
C ASN A 357 -16.04 7.02 -19.08
N GLY A 358 -17.00 6.20 -19.52
CA GLY A 358 -17.81 5.38 -18.60
C GLY A 358 -18.41 4.11 -19.19
N ILE A 359 -18.37 3.03 -18.41
CA ILE A 359 -19.06 1.76 -18.68
C ILE A 359 -20.12 1.56 -17.61
N SER A 360 -21.38 1.43 -18.01
CA SER A 360 -22.49 1.06 -17.14
C SER A 360 -23.05 -0.32 -17.52
N ILE A 361 -23.16 -1.23 -16.56
CA ILE A 361 -23.68 -2.58 -16.79
C ILE A 361 -24.97 -2.77 -15.99
N TYR A 362 -26.01 -3.23 -16.65
CA TYR A 362 -27.35 -3.53 -16.13
C TYR A 362 -27.74 -4.97 -16.51
N GLY A 363 -28.66 -5.58 -15.76
CA GLY A 363 -29.17 -6.93 -16.06
C GLY A 363 -28.06 -7.98 -16.21
N THR A 364 -28.07 -8.72 -17.31
CA THR A 364 -27.06 -9.75 -17.66
C THR A 364 -25.94 -9.23 -18.57
N GLY A 365 -25.81 -7.91 -18.72
CA GLY A 365 -24.85 -7.30 -19.64
C GLY A 365 -23.40 -7.68 -19.31
N ARG A 366 -22.54 -7.72 -20.33
CA ARG A 366 -21.14 -8.12 -20.17
C ARG A 366 -20.19 -7.15 -20.87
N ALA A 367 -19.20 -6.62 -20.14
CA ALA A 367 -18.12 -5.84 -20.74
C ALA A 367 -16.77 -6.53 -20.51
N THR A 368 -15.92 -6.53 -21.55
CA THR A 368 -14.54 -7.00 -21.51
C THR A 368 -13.59 -5.86 -21.85
N LEU A 369 -12.61 -5.62 -20.99
CA LEU A 369 -11.54 -4.64 -21.16
C LEU A 369 -10.23 -5.38 -21.46
N ASN A 370 -9.66 -5.15 -22.63
CA ASN A 370 -8.41 -5.78 -23.08
C ASN A 370 -7.21 -4.81 -22.95
N GLU A 371 -6.05 -5.26 -23.44
CA GLU A 371 -4.80 -4.50 -23.42
C GLU A 371 -4.95 -3.11 -24.09
N ASP A 372 -4.17 -2.15 -23.59
CA ASP A 372 -4.10 -0.74 -24.02
C ASP A 372 -5.38 0.10 -23.91
N ALA A 373 -6.51 -0.50 -23.55
CA ALA A 373 -7.73 0.25 -23.32
C ALA A 373 -7.67 1.04 -22.01
N THR A 374 -8.18 2.27 -22.03
CA THR A 374 -8.26 3.15 -20.86
C THR A 374 -9.71 3.49 -20.59
N VAL A 375 -10.21 3.13 -19.41
CA VAL A 375 -11.58 3.43 -18.96
C VAL A 375 -11.52 4.35 -17.76
N ALA A 376 -12.27 5.45 -17.73
CA ALA A 376 -12.31 6.26 -16.52
C ALA A 376 -13.19 5.60 -15.43
N ASN A 377 -14.43 5.25 -15.75
CA ASN A 377 -15.38 4.73 -14.76
C ASN A 377 -16.01 3.41 -15.18
N VAL A 378 -16.13 2.47 -14.24
CA VAL A 378 -16.91 1.23 -14.42
C VAL A 378 -17.96 1.15 -13.32
N ARG A 379 -19.23 1.05 -13.70
CA ARG A 379 -20.36 0.95 -12.78
C ARG A 379 -21.26 -0.22 -13.15
N MET A 380 -21.30 -1.23 -12.30
CA MET A 380 -22.27 -2.32 -12.40
C MET A 380 -23.45 -1.95 -11.51
N ASN A 381 -24.66 -1.84 -12.04
CA ASN A 381 -25.85 -1.31 -11.33
C ASN A 381 -26.53 -2.37 -10.46
N PRO A 382 -27.32 -1.98 -9.43
CA PRO A 382 -27.87 -2.94 -8.46
C PRO A 382 -28.89 -3.87 -9.10
N ARG A 383 -29.00 -5.09 -8.54
CA ARG A 383 -29.86 -6.19 -9.04
C ARG A 383 -29.50 -6.66 -10.46
N SER A 384 -28.25 -6.46 -10.86
CA SER A 384 -27.73 -6.98 -12.12
C SER A 384 -26.86 -8.21 -11.85
N SER A 385 -27.02 -9.25 -12.66
CA SER A 385 -26.09 -10.37 -12.81
C SER A 385 -25.02 -10.06 -13.85
N GLY A 386 -24.66 -8.77 -13.96
CA GLY A 386 -23.70 -8.28 -14.94
C GLY A 386 -22.31 -8.86 -14.69
N LEU A 387 -21.53 -8.96 -15.76
CA LEU A 387 -20.16 -9.47 -15.73
C LEU A 387 -19.19 -8.44 -16.32
N PHE A 388 -18.21 -8.02 -15.53
CA PHE A 388 -17.09 -7.21 -16.01
C PHE A 388 -15.82 -8.07 -16.02
N VAL A 389 -15.09 -8.11 -17.13
CA VAL A 389 -13.83 -8.83 -17.26
C VAL A 389 -12.72 -7.87 -17.69
N MET A 390 -11.63 -7.80 -16.95
CA MET A 390 -10.46 -6.99 -17.26
C MET A 390 -9.27 -7.90 -17.52
N ASN A 391 -8.93 -8.09 -18.80
CA ASN A 391 -7.76 -8.87 -19.22
C ASN A 391 -6.48 -8.03 -19.22
N GLY A 392 -6.61 -6.72 -19.37
CA GLY A 392 -5.51 -5.75 -19.41
C GLY A 392 -6.03 -4.33 -19.31
N GLY A 393 -5.22 -3.37 -19.79
CA GLY A 393 -5.62 -1.97 -19.86
C GLY A 393 -5.56 -1.26 -18.50
N LYS A 394 -6.26 -0.13 -18.41
CA LYS A 394 -6.18 0.78 -17.27
C LYS A 394 -7.55 1.35 -16.91
N ILE A 395 -7.87 1.35 -15.61
CA ILE A 395 -9.02 2.09 -15.07
C ILE A 395 -8.50 3.27 -14.25
N THR A 396 -8.86 4.50 -14.64
CA THR A 396 -8.24 5.72 -14.10
C THR A 396 -9.05 6.44 -13.03
N ASN A 397 -10.23 5.94 -12.66
CA ASN A 397 -11.06 6.57 -11.63
C ASN A 397 -11.77 5.54 -10.75
N THR A 398 -13.07 5.34 -10.92
CA THR A 398 -13.89 4.56 -9.99
C THR A 398 -14.35 3.24 -10.60
N VAL A 399 -14.37 2.20 -9.76
CA VAL A 399 -15.02 0.92 -10.05
C VAL A 399 -16.05 0.66 -8.96
N PHE A 400 -17.29 0.46 -9.38
CA PHE A 400 -18.42 0.20 -8.50
C PHE A 400 -19.09 -1.11 -8.89
N ILE A 401 -18.98 -2.13 -8.04
CA ILE A 401 -19.56 -3.46 -8.29
C ILE A 401 -20.74 -3.62 -7.34
N ASN A 402 -21.97 -3.61 -7.84
CA ASN A 402 -23.15 -3.78 -7.00
C ASN A 402 -23.41 -5.25 -6.59
N GLU A 403 -24.32 -5.44 -5.63
CA GLU A 403 -24.83 -6.75 -5.23
C GLU A 403 -25.41 -7.52 -6.43
N GLY A 404 -25.03 -8.80 -6.54
CA GLY A 404 -25.40 -9.72 -7.62
C GLY A 404 -24.48 -9.69 -8.84
N SER A 405 -23.59 -8.69 -8.94
CA SER A 405 -22.65 -8.54 -10.05
C SER A 405 -21.31 -9.21 -9.79
N LYS A 406 -20.58 -9.56 -10.86
CA LYS A 406 -19.23 -10.13 -10.77
C LYS A 406 -18.22 -9.36 -11.62
N ALA A 407 -17.09 -8.99 -11.04
CA ALA A 407 -15.92 -8.53 -11.77
C ALA A 407 -14.77 -9.56 -11.71
N ILE A 408 -14.08 -9.75 -12.83
CA ILE A 408 -12.90 -10.62 -12.94
C ILE A 408 -11.73 -9.77 -13.46
N ILE A 409 -10.65 -9.67 -12.68
CA ILE A 409 -9.42 -8.97 -13.05
C ILE A 409 -8.32 -10.01 -13.31
N ASN A 410 -8.01 -10.25 -14.58
CA ASN A 410 -6.92 -11.11 -15.01
C ASN A 410 -5.60 -10.34 -15.20
N GLY A 411 -5.67 -9.04 -15.48
CA GLY A 411 -4.51 -8.18 -15.75
C GLY A 411 -4.85 -6.69 -15.73
N GLY A 412 -3.87 -5.85 -16.07
CA GLY A 412 -4.00 -4.39 -16.14
C GLY A 412 -3.90 -3.67 -14.78
N VAL A 413 -4.20 -2.37 -14.77
CA VAL A 413 -4.02 -1.49 -13.59
C VAL A 413 -5.28 -0.69 -13.29
N ILE A 414 -5.70 -0.68 -12.03
CA ILE A 414 -6.75 0.19 -11.51
C ILE A 414 -6.11 1.24 -10.62
N GLU A 415 -5.95 2.45 -11.17
CA GLU A 415 -5.34 3.61 -10.53
C GLU A 415 -6.27 4.81 -10.64
N GLY A 416 -7.14 4.98 -9.66
CA GLY A 416 -7.81 6.27 -9.44
C GLY A 416 -6.93 7.24 -8.66
N PRO A 417 -7.37 8.49 -8.45
CA PRO A 417 -6.72 9.39 -7.49
C PRO A 417 -6.60 8.71 -6.11
N PRO A 418 -5.65 9.11 -5.24
CA PRO A 418 -5.47 8.49 -3.91
C PRO A 418 -6.74 8.48 -3.02
N THR A 419 -7.72 9.30 -3.36
CA THR A 419 -9.03 9.36 -2.70
C THR A 419 -10.10 8.46 -3.33
N ALA A 420 -9.86 7.93 -4.53
CA ALA A 420 -10.80 7.03 -5.18
C ALA A 420 -10.85 5.70 -4.43
N THR A 421 -12.07 5.31 -4.06
CA THR A 421 -12.37 4.01 -3.50
C THR A 421 -12.95 3.13 -4.60
N MET A 422 -12.57 1.86 -4.58
CA MET A 422 -13.34 0.83 -5.28
C MET A 422 -14.31 0.24 -4.27
N ASP A 423 -15.60 0.48 -4.50
CA ASP A 423 -16.66 -0.01 -3.61
C ASP A 423 -17.32 -1.25 -4.22
N ILE A 424 -17.28 -2.33 -3.45
CA ILE A 424 -17.63 -3.68 -3.89
C ILE A 424 -18.73 -4.22 -2.99
N TYR A 425 -19.92 -4.36 -3.57
CA TYR A 425 -21.10 -4.98 -2.99
C TYR A 425 -21.40 -6.34 -3.62
N GLY A 426 -20.71 -6.71 -4.70
CA GLY A 426 -20.81 -8.01 -5.38
C GLY A 426 -19.55 -8.87 -5.23
N ASP A 427 -19.26 -9.67 -6.25
CA ASP A 427 -18.10 -10.56 -6.28
C ASP A 427 -16.95 -9.93 -7.08
N LEU A 428 -15.76 -9.89 -6.49
CA LEU A 428 -14.51 -9.56 -7.17
C LEU A 428 -13.57 -10.77 -7.17
N GLU A 429 -13.18 -11.21 -8.35
CA GLU A 429 -12.16 -12.24 -8.57
C GLU A 429 -10.91 -11.61 -9.19
N MET A 430 -9.77 -11.70 -8.50
CA MET A 430 -8.48 -11.20 -8.96
C MET A 430 -7.54 -12.38 -9.27
N ASN A 431 -7.30 -12.64 -10.55
CA ASN A 431 -6.34 -13.62 -11.04
C ASN A 431 -4.97 -12.99 -11.33
N GLY A 432 -4.93 -11.67 -11.53
CA GLY A 432 -3.73 -10.88 -11.80
C GLY A 432 -4.02 -9.38 -11.67
N GLY A 433 -3.21 -8.56 -12.34
CA GLY A 433 -3.36 -7.11 -12.36
C GLY A 433 -2.96 -6.40 -11.05
N GLU A 434 -3.15 -5.09 -11.04
CA GLU A 434 -2.83 -4.21 -9.91
C GLU A 434 -4.02 -3.31 -9.56
N VAL A 435 -4.34 -3.21 -8.27
CA VAL A 435 -5.25 -2.22 -7.71
C VAL A 435 -4.44 -1.31 -6.79
N ALA A 436 -4.07 -0.13 -7.25
CA ALA A 436 -3.23 0.80 -6.49
C ALA A 436 -3.98 1.41 -5.28
N ASN A 437 -5.31 1.46 -5.36
CA ASN A 437 -6.17 2.20 -4.43
C ASN A 437 -6.77 1.36 -3.30
N ARG A 438 -7.50 2.07 -2.42
CA ARG A 438 -8.29 1.46 -1.35
C ARG A 438 -9.47 0.66 -1.92
N LEU A 439 -9.64 -0.56 -1.42
CA LEU A 439 -10.80 -1.41 -1.68
C LEU A 439 -11.73 -1.41 -0.47
N ASN A 440 -13.01 -1.12 -0.69
CA ASN A 440 -14.05 -1.24 0.33
C ASN A 440 -15.06 -2.30 -0.08
N PHE A 441 -15.16 -3.34 0.74
CA PHE A 441 -16.11 -4.42 0.63
C PHE A 441 -17.29 -4.18 1.57
N SER A 442 -18.49 -4.24 1.00
CA SER A 442 -19.78 -4.02 1.66
C SER A 442 -20.59 -5.33 1.76
N LEU A 443 -21.88 -5.25 2.12
CA LEU A 443 -22.72 -6.41 2.48
C LEU A 443 -22.72 -7.49 1.42
N ASN A 444 -22.51 -8.74 1.85
CA ASN A 444 -22.49 -9.97 1.07
C ASN A 444 -21.48 -10.00 -0.09
N SER A 445 -20.43 -9.17 -0.03
CA SER A 445 -19.40 -9.17 -1.06
C SER A 445 -18.36 -10.27 -0.84
N THR A 446 -17.81 -10.77 -1.95
CA THR A 446 -16.71 -11.75 -1.94
C THR A 446 -15.51 -11.18 -2.66
N LEU A 447 -14.34 -11.21 -2.03
CA LEU A 447 -13.05 -11.10 -2.70
C LEU A 447 -12.44 -12.50 -2.83
N THR A 448 -12.09 -12.91 -4.05
CA THR A 448 -11.21 -14.06 -4.28
C THR A 448 -9.96 -13.61 -5.00
N MET A 449 -8.81 -13.69 -4.35
CA MET A 449 -7.52 -13.30 -4.90
C MET A 449 -6.67 -14.56 -5.15
N ASN A 450 -6.55 -14.95 -6.43
CA ASN A 450 -5.68 -16.02 -6.89
C ASN A 450 -4.29 -15.49 -7.27
N GLY A 451 -4.18 -14.19 -7.59
CA GLY A 451 -2.94 -13.51 -7.96
C GLY A 451 -3.11 -11.98 -7.96
N GLY A 452 -2.13 -11.26 -8.51
CA GLY A 452 -2.15 -9.80 -8.62
C GLY A 452 -1.64 -9.07 -7.38
N ARG A 453 -1.79 -7.73 -7.39
CA ARG A 453 -1.33 -6.84 -6.32
C ARG A 453 -2.42 -5.84 -5.92
N ILE A 454 -2.60 -5.64 -4.62
CA ILE A 454 -3.39 -4.55 -4.06
C ILE A 454 -2.43 -3.65 -3.27
N GLY A 455 -2.17 -2.43 -3.76
CA GLY A 455 -1.27 -1.47 -3.11
C GLY A 455 -1.93 -0.73 -1.94
N GLY A 456 -3.25 -0.58 -1.97
CA GLY A 456 -4.00 0.19 -0.97
C GLY A 456 -4.52 -0.64 0.22
N VAL A 457 -5.26 0.04 1.10
CA VAL A 457 -5.96 -0.57 2.23
C VAL A 457 -7.17 -1.37 1.74
N VAL A 458 -7.43 -2.54 2.33
CA VAL A 458 -8.64 -3.33 2.11
C VAL A 458 -9.52 -3.26 3.35
N ASN A 459 -10.73 -2.71 3.22
CA ASN A 459 -11.71 -2.67 4.29
C ASN A 459 -12.87 -3.62 3.98
N ILE A 460 -13.27 -4.45 4.94
CA ILE A 460 -14.52 -5.22 4.93
C ILE A 460 -15.30 -4.80 6.17
N LEU A 461 -16.43 -4.12 5.98
CA LEU A 461 -17.16 -3.51 7.10
C LEU A 461 -18.41 -4.31 7.52
N THR A 462 -18.73 -5.36 6.79
CA THR A 462 -20.02 -6.08 6.85
C THR A 462 -19.83 -7.56 6.51
N PRO A 463 -20.84 -8.43 6.72
CA PRO A 463 -20.83 -9.81 6.24
C PRO A 463 -20.27 -9.90 4.84
N GLY A 464 -19.11 -10.52 4.69
CA GLY A 464 -18.36 -10.61 3.46
C GLY A 464 -17.30 -11.69 3.62
N THR A 465 -16.79 -12.20 2.51
CA THR A 465 -15.76 -13.24 2.52
C THR A 465 -14.54 -12.78 1.73
N ILE A 466 -13.34 -12.82 2.33
CA ILE A 466 -12.08 -12.70 1.59
C ILE A 466 -11.44 -14.08 1.50
N ARG A 467 -11.02 -14.46 0.29
CA ARG A 467 -10.20 -15.64 0.02
C ARG A 467 -8.90 -15.22 -0.64
N ILE A 468 -7.77 -15.36 0.06
CA ILE A 468 -6.43 -15.09 -0.48
C ILE A 468 -5.75 -16.43 -0.73
N ARG A 469 -5.63 -16.79 -2.02
CA ARG A 469 -4.97 -18.01 -2.50
C ARG A 469 -3.60 -17.72 -3.10
N GLY A 470 -3.36 -16.48 -3.53
CA GLY A 470 -2.10 -15.99 -4.09
C GLY A 470 -2.09 -14.46 -4.18
N GLY A 471 -1.02 -13.89 -4.76
CA GLY A 471 -0.84 -12.44 -4.92
C GLY A 471 -0.39 -11.72 -3.65
N SER A 472 -0.42 -10.39 -3.65
CA SER A 472 0.06 -9.56 -2.54
C SER A 472 -0.85 -8.37 -2.22
N ILE A 473 -1.13 -8.14 -0.94
CA ILE A 473 -1.78 -6.94 -0.41
C ILE A 473 -0.73 -6.17 0.40
N GLU A 474 -0.30 -5.02 -0.10
CA GLU A 474 0.74 -4.22 0.57
C GLU A 474 0.20 -3.33 1.68
N GLY A 475 -1.05 -2.88 1.56
CA GLY A 475 -1.73 -2.09 2.58
C GLY A 475 -2.35 -2.92 3.70
N ASP A 476 -2.89 -2.24 4.70
CA ASP A 476 -3.61 -2.89 5.80
C ASP A 476 -4.90 -3.57 5.31
N VAL A 477 -5.25 -4.69 5.94
CA VAL A 477 -6.53 -5.37 5.76
C VAL A 477 -7.33 -5.25 7.06
N TYR A 478 -8.48 -4.58 6.99
CA TYR A 478 -9.42 -4.43 8.11
C TYR A 478 -10.68 -5.25 7.82
N ALA A 479 -11.02 -6.18 8.70
CA ALA A 479 -12.18 -7.04 8.55
C ALA A 479 -13.11 -6.96 9.78
N SER A 480 -14.41 -6.77 9.55
CA SER A 480 -15.45 -6.76 10.59
C SER A 480 -16.69 -7.52 10.13
N ARG A 481 -17.20 -8.42 10.99
CA ARG A 481 -18.30 -9.34 10.69
C ARG A 481 -18.06 -10.20 9.45
N SER A 482 -16.82 -10.55 9.14
CA SER A 482 -16.45 -11.21 7.88
C SER A 482 -15.81 -12.58 8.10
N ALA A 483 -15.66 -13.36 7.03
CA ALA A 483 -14.83 -14.55 7.00
C ALA A 483 -13.57 -14.28 6.15
N VAL A 484 -12.40 -14.52 6.72
CA VAL A 484 -11.11 -14.38 6.03
C VAL A 484 -10.49 -15.77 5.90
N GLU A 485 -10.26 -16.21 4.66
CA GLU A 485 -9.63 -17.48 4.32
C GLU A 485 -8.30 -17.19 3.61
N ILE A 486 -7.19 -17.66 4.16
CA ILE A 486 -5.86 -17.46 3.57
C ILE A 486 -5.21 -18.82 3.37
N SER A 487 -5.01 -19.22 2.13
CA SER A 487 -4.31 -20.46 1.77
C SER A 487 -2.99 -20.21 1.03
N GLY A 488 -2.71 -18.95 0.68
CA GLY A 488 -1.49 -18.50 0.01
C GLY A 488 -1.43 -16.97 -0.06
N GLY A 489 -0.50 -16.43 -0.85
CA GLY A 489 -0.30 -14.99 -1.01
C GLY A 489 0.36 -14.31 0.20
N GLU A 490 0.46 -12.98 0.14
CA GLU A 490 1.11 -12.15 1.17
C GLU A 490 0.24 -10.95 1.55
N ILE A 491 0.07 -10.71 2.85
CA ILE A 491 -0.37 -9.43 3.42
C ILE A 491 0.88 -8.77 4.01
N GLY A 492 1.45 -7.84 3.25
CA GLY A 492 2.72 -7.18 3.57
C GLY A 492 2.65 -6.22 4.76
N ALA A 493 1.46 -5.75 5.12
CA ALA A 493 1.20 -4.89 6.28
C ALA A 493 0.39 -5.63 7.36
N LYS A 494 -0.57 -4.96 8.00
CA LYS A 494 -1.34 -5.47 9.13
C LYS A 494 -2.67 -6.07 8.68
N LEU A 495 -2.98 -7.30 9.10
CA LEU A 495 -4.33 -7.88 9.10
C LEU A 495 -4.99 -7.63 10.46
N GLN A 496 -6.05 -6.84 10.50
CA GLN A 496 -6.80 -6.52 11.70
C GLN A 496 -8.24 -7.06 11.62
N LEU A 497 -8.57 -7.98 12.52
CA LEU A 497 -9.85 -8.67 12.59
C LEU A 497 -10.64 -8.23 13.83
N ALA A 498 -11.86 -7.74 13.62
CA ALA A 498 -12.77 -7.43 14.72
C ALA A 498 -13.28 -8.72 15.42
N ALA A 499 -13.90 -8.55 16.60
CA ALA A 499 -14.34 -9.65 17.47
C ALA A 499 -15.33 -10.64 16.83
N ASP A 500 -16.03 -10.21 15.80
CA ASP A 500 -17.05 -10.96 15.05
C ASP A 500 -16.57 -11.45 13.69
N THR A 501 -15.26 -11.39 13.44
CA THR A 501 -14.62 -11.84 12.20
C THR A 501 -13.90 -13.16 12.44
N SER A 502 -14.06 -14.12 11.54
CA SER A 502 -13.29 -15.36 11.57
C SER A 502 -12.10 -15.33 10.62
N LEU A 503 -10.98 -15.91 11.05
CA LEU A 503 -9.82 -16.19 10.20
C LEU A 503 -9.58 -17.70 10.14
N ASN A 504 -9.43 -18.23 8.94
CA ASN A 504 -8.90 -19.56 8.68
C ASN A 504 -7.68 -19.45 7.77
N MET A 505 -6.49 -19.64 8.34
CA MET A 505 -5.22 -19.56 7.63
C MET A 505 -4.62 -20.97 7.50
N THR A 506 -4.40 -21.45 6.28
CA THR A 506 -3.75 -22.74 5.98
C THR A 506 -2.43 -22.58 5.23
N GLY A 507 -2.02 -21.35 4.96
CA GLY A 507 -0.83 -20.99 4.19
C GLY A 507 -0.71 -19.48 4.04
N GLY A 508 0.22 -19.02 3.21
CA GLY A 508 0.46 -17.60 2.94
C GLY A 508 1.32 -16.91 4.01
N LYS A 509 1.42 -15.58 3.90
CA LYS A 509 2.26 -14.76 4.77
C LYS A 509 1.53 -13.52 5.26
N ILE A 510 1.66 -13.20 6.54
CA ILE A 510 1.11 -11.98 7.16
C ILE A 510 2.22 -11.28 7.95
N THR A 511 2.48 -10.01 7.72
CA THR A 511 3.52 -9.30 8.50
C THR A 511 3.09 -9.04 9.94
N GLU A 512 1.87 -8.53 10.15
CA GLU A 512 1.27 -8.32 11.48
C GLU A 512 -0.17 -8.82 11.53
N LEU A 513 -0.50 -9.69 12.49
CA LEU A 513 -1.84 -10.19 12.76
C LEU A 513 -2.39 -9.60 14.06
N ARG A 514 -3.47 -8.82 13.96
CA ARG A 514 -4.29 -8.39 15.09
C ARG A 514 -5.66 -9.05 15.02
N TYR A 515 -6.07 -9.75 16.08
CA TYR A 515 -7.31 -10.51 16.04
C TYR A 515 -8.08 -10.45 17.37
N ASP A 516 -9.38 -10.18 17.26
CA ASP A 516 -10.30 -10.27 18.40
C ASP A 516 -11.32 -11.42 18.24
N GLY A 517 -11.49 -11.95 17.03
CA GLY A 517 -12.47 -12.98 16.69
C GLY A 517 -11.90 -14.40 16.48
N PRO A 518 -12.75 -15.39 16.16
CA PRO A 518 -12.36 -16.79 15.94
C PRO A 518 -11.24 -16.95 14.91
N THR A 519 -10.07 -17.38 15.34
CA THR A 519 -8.86 -17.47 14.50
C THR A 519 -8.32 -18.88 14.53
N ARG A 520 -8.28 -19.56 13.38
CA ARG A 520 -7.68 -20.88 13.21
C ARG A 520 -6.49 -20.78 12.26
N ILE A 521 -5.31 -21.17 12.72
CA ILE A 521 -4.06 -21.13 11.94
C ILE A 521 -3.51 -22.55 11.84
N ALA A 522 -3.40 -23.05 10.62
CA ALA A 522 -2.92 -24.38 10.28
C ALA A 522 -1.72 -24.35 9.31
N GLY A 523 -1.23 -23.17 8.95
CA GLY A 523 -0.07 -23.00 8.08
C GLY A 523 0.28 -21.55 7.79
N GLY A 524 1.37 -21.36 7.05
CA GLY A 524 1.93 -20.09 6.62
C GLY A 524 2.84 -19.41 7.67
N ALA A 525 3.34 -18.22 7.32
CA ALA A 525 4.20 -17.41 8.19
C ALA A 525 3.49 -16.17 8.71
N ILE A 526 3.70 -15.88 9.99
CA ILE A 526 3.32 -14.61 10.61
C ILE A 526 4.61 -13.91 11.05
N GLY A 527 4.74 -12.63 10.70
CA GLY A 527 5.92 -11.82 11.00
C GLY A 527 6.00 -11.38 12.48
N TYR A 528 6.59 -10.21 12.71
CA TYR A 528 6.91 -9.72 14.05
C TYR A 528 5.68 -9.28 14.87
N GLY A 529 4.53 -9.06 14.21
CA GLY A 529 3.34 -8.56 14.87
C GLY A 529 2.31 -9.65 15.10
N PHE A 530 2.11 -10.05 16.35
CA PHE A 530 1.02 -10.93 16.74
C PHE A 530 0.33 -10.31 17.94
N ALA A 531 -0.96 -10.01 17.85
CA ALA A 531 -1.70 -9.42 18.96
C ALA A 531 -3.17 -9.83 18.96
N GLY A 532 -3.70 -10.29 20.10
CA GLY A 532 -5.11 -10.61 20.17
C GLY A 532 -5.57 -11.33 21.44
N SER A 533 -6.86 -11.65 21.49
CA SER A 533 -7.45 -12.46 22.57
C SER A 533 -7.30 -13.95 22.24
N ALA A 534 -6.51 -14.66 23.05
CA ALA A 534 -6.28 -16.10 22.87
C ALA A 534 -7.55 -16.96 23.01
N LYS A 535 -8.61 -16.45 23.65
CA LYS A 535 -9.89 -17.16 23.83
C LYS A 535 -10.48 -17.70 22.52
N ASN A 536 -10.14 -17.07 21.41
CA ASN A 536 -10.68 -17.36 20.09
C ASN A 536 -9.66 -18.03 19.15
N MET A 537 -8.47 -18.40 19.64
CA MET A 537 -7.40 -18.91 18.79
C MET A 537 -7.26 -20.42 18.84
N THR A 538 -7.18 -21.05 17.66
CA THR A 538 -6.82 -22.46 17.47
C THR A 538 -5.57 -22.56 16.59
N LEU A 539 -4.49 -23.15 17.11
CA LEU A 539 -3.31 -23.52 16.32
C LEU A 539 -3.38 -24.99 15.96
N VAL A 540 -3.19 -25.32 14.70
CA VAL A 540 -3.37 -26.67 14.16
C VAL A 540 -2.04 -27.16 13.64
N GLY A 541 -1.56 -28.28 14.19
CA GLY A 541 -0.20 -28.74 13.93
C GLY A 541 0.27 -29.85 14.86
N SER A 542 1.59 -29.93 15.01
CA SER A 542 2.28 -30.93 15.83
C SER A 542 3.54 -30.36 16.49
N ASP A 543 4.22 -31.17 17.30
CA ASP A 543 5.42 -30.82 18.08
C ASP A 543 5.28 -29.53 18.92
N PHE A 544 4.11 -29.33 19.53
CA PHE A 544 3.88 -28.16 20.37
C PHE A 544 4.72 -28.21 21.66
N ARG A 545 5.37 -27.09 21.97
CA ARG A 545 6.33 -26.95 23.07
C ARG A 545 6.14 -25.61 23.79
N VAL A 546 6.48 -25.58 25.07
CA VAL A 546 6.59 -24.36 25.87
C VAL A 546 8.03 -24.24 26.36
N ASP A 547 8.68 -23.14 26.01
CA ASP A 547 10.09 -22.89 26.33
C ASP A 547 11.05 -24.00 25.86
N GLY A 548 10.74 -24.62 24.72
CA GLY A 548 11.52 -25.71 24.11
C GLY A 548 11.17 -27.10 24.62
N GLU A 549 10.47 -27.20 25.75
CA GLU A 549 10.04 -28.47 26.33
C GLU A 549 8.69 -28.93 25.78
N PRO A 550 8.49 -30.24 25.53
CA PRO A 550 7.18 -30.78 25.14
C PRO A 550 6.11 -30.45 26.19
N ILE A 551 4.90 -30.10 25.74
CA ILE A 551 3.79 -29.81 26.65
C ILE A 551 3.33 -31.07 27.38
N GLU A 552 3.28 -31.01 28.72
CA GLU A 552 2.72 -32.10 29.54
C GLU A 552 1.24 -32.32 29.20
N GLY A 553 0.83 -33.59 29.02
CA GLY A 553 -0.53 -33.94 28.61
C GLY A 553 -0.78 -33.91 27.09
N ILE A 554 0.21 -33.52 26.28
CA ILE A 554 0.13 -33.61 24.81
C ILE A 554 0.05 -35.07 24.31
N GLU A 555 0.34 -36.06 25.17
CA GLU A 555 0.15 -37.48 24.88
C GLU A 555 -1.32 -37.83 24.54
N GLY A 556 -2.27 -36.96 24.88
CA GLY A 556 -3.67 -37.05 24.46
C GLY A 556 -3.99 -36.44 23.10
N LEU A 557 -3.02 -35.80 22.42
CA LEU A 557 -3.12 -35.24 21.07
C LEU A 557 -2.52 -36.22 20.03
N VAL A 558 -3.21 -37.33 19.75
CA VAL A 558 -2.68 -38.42 18.90
C VAL A 558 -3.55 -38.66 17.68
N GLN A 559 -4.86 -38.46 17.81
CA GLN A 559 -5.82 -38.60 16.73
C GLN A 559 -6.05 -37.25 16.04
N LEU A 560 -6.23 -37.29 14.72
CA LEU A 560 -6.52 -36.10 13.93
C LEU A 560 -7.75 -35.36 14.51
N GLY A 561 -7.58 -34.10 14.87
CA GLY A 561 -8.63 -33.26 15.46
C GLY A 561 -8.74 -33.33 16.98
N ASP A 562 -7.87 -34.07 17.69
CA ASP A 562 -7.73 -33.94 19.14
C ASP A 562 -7.37 -32.49 19.50
N THR A 563 -7.90 -31.97 20.61
CA THR A 563 -7.66 -30.57 21.02
C THR A 563 -7.29 -30.40 22.49
N LEU A 564 -6.38 -29.46 22.77
CA LEU A 564 -5.92 -29.11 24.12
C LEU A 564 -6.06 -27.60 24.35
N ASN A 565 -6.69 -27.19 25.44
CA ASN A 565 -6.65 -25.80 25.88
C ASN A 565 -5.43 -25.61 26.79
N LEU A 566 -4.50 -24.77 26.39
CA LEU A 566 -3.22 -24.57 27.07
C LEU A 566 -3.14 -23.19 27.69
N GLU A 567 -2.92 -23.14 29.00
CA GLU A 567 -2.49 -21.93 29.70
C GLU A 567 -0.97 -21.83 29.66
N ILE A 568 -0.46 -20.71 29.15
CA ILE A 568 0.98 -20.47 28.99
C ILE A 568 1.36 -19.33 29.93
N PRO A 569 2.36 -19.50 30.82
CA PRO A 569 2.81 -18.44 31.70
C PRO A 569 3.48 -17.32 30.89
N SER A 570 3.34 -16.07 31.30
CA SER A 570 4.13 -14.98 30.73
C SER A 570 5.48 -14.90 31.46
N PRO A 571 6.65 -14.86 30.78
CA PRO A 571 6.85 -14.58 29.36
C PRO A 571 7.24 -15.81 28.49
N ALA A 572 6.62 -16.98 28.68
CA ALA A 572 7.02 -18.19 27.95
C ALA A 572 6.77 -18.10 26.44
N VAL A 573 7.50 -18.92 25.68
CA VAL A 573 7.41 -19.05 24.23
C VAL A 573 6.67 -20.34 23.88
N LEU A 574 5.58 -20.23 23.13
CA LEU A 574 4.97 -21.39 22.47
C LEU A 574 5.62 -21.59 21.11
N SER A 575 6.11 -22.79 20.85
CA SER A 575 6.58 -23.18 19.52
C SER A 575 5.91 -24.45 19.05
N GLY A 576 5.95 -24.71 17.76
CA GLY A 576 5.48 -25.94 17.15
C GLY A 576 5.62 -25.91 15.64
N ILE A 577 5.01 -26.87 14.97
CA ILE A 577 4.98 -26.95 13.51
C ILE A 577 3.52 -27.00 13.07
N TYR A 578 3.13 -26.07 12.21
CA TYR A 578 1.78 -26.06 11.64
C TYR A 578 1.53 -27.29 10.74
N ALA A 579 0.26 -27.55 10.42
CA ALA A 579 -0.13 -28.69 9.59
C ALA A 579 0.48 -28.65 8.17
N ASP A 580 0.85 -27.48 7.66
CA ASP A 580 1.56 -27.32 6.38
C ASP A 580 3.08 -27.54 6.47
N GLY A 581 3.62 -27.80 7.66
CA GLY A 581 5.05 -27.97 7.92
C GLY A 581 5.79 -26.67 8.30
N THR A 582 5.13 -25.51 8.28
CA THR A 582 5.78 -24.25 8.66
C THR A 582 5.99 -24.21 10.18
N PRO A 583 7.22 -24.03 10.69
CA PRO A 583 7.46 -23.85 12.12
C PRO A 583 6.98 -22.48 12.58
N PHE A 584 6.65 -22.37 13.87
CA PHE A 584 6.35 -21.09 14.50
C PHE A 584 6.92 -21.02 15.91
N ALA A 585 7.21 -19.81 16.38
CA ALA A 585 7.54 -19.50 17.76
C ALA A 585 6.93 -18.15 18.14
N ILE A 586 6.09 -18.13 19.17
CA ILE A 586 5.32 -16.95 19.56
C ILE A 586 5.42 -16.75 21.06
N GLN A 587 5.80 -15.54 21.48
CA GLN A 587 5.93 -15.18 22.89
C GLN A 587 4.56 -14.87 23.51
N LYS A 588 4.29 -15.38 24.73
CA LYS A 588 3.02 -15.16 25.44
C LYS A 588 2.66 -13.68 25.64
N GLN A 589 3.66 -12.80 25.77
CA GLN A 589 3.42 -11.35 25.92
C GLN A 589 2.61 -10.74 24.77
N LEU A 590 2.54 -11.44 23.63
CA LEU A 590 1.84 -11.02 22.42
C LEU A 590 0.33 -11.33 22.47
N TRP A 591 -0.17 -12.20 23.36
CA TRP A 591 -1.61 -12.46 23.47
C TRP A 591 -2.13 -12.36 24.91
N GLY A 592 -3.43 -12.10 25.05
CA GLY A 592 -4.09 -11.90 26.36
C GLY A 592 -3.96 -13.08 27.33
N SER A 593 -4.48 -12.95 28.56
CA SER A 593 -4.38 -13.97 29.61
C SER A 593 -5.09 -15.29 29.28
N ASP A 594 -5.99 -15.30 28.30
CA ASP A 594 -6.80 -16.47 27.93
C ASP A 594 -5.93 -17.67 27.47
N PRO A 595 -6.43 -18.91 27.65
CA PRO A 595 -5.79 -20.11 27.12
C PRO A 595 -5.88 -20.15 25.59
N ILE A 596 -4.87 -20.74 24.96
CA ILE A 596 -4.85 -21.01 23.51
C ILE A 596 -5.34 -22.43 23.25
N LYS A 597 -6.11 -22.65 22.19
CA LYS A 597 -6.50 -23.99 21.77
C LYS A 597 -5.46 -24.55 20.79
N LEU A 598 -4.98 -25.76 21.05
CA LEU A 598 -4.14 -26.53 20.13
C LEU A 598 -5.00 -27.63 19.52
N GLU A 599 -4.81 -27.91 18.24
CA GLU A 599 -5.49 -28.98 17.49
C GLU A 599 -4.42 -29.83 16.79
N PHE A 600 -4.46 -31.15 16.98
CA PHE A 600 -3.47 -32.03 16.39
C PHE A 600 -3.71 -32.24 14.89
N ALA A 601 -2.65 -32.07 14.10
CA ALA A 601 -2.56 -32.49 12.72
C ALA A 601 -1.19 -33.16 12.47
N PRO A 602 -1.15 -34.28 11.72
CA PRO A 602 0.11 -34.96 11.43
C PRO A 602 1.04 -34.07 10.60
N LEU A 603 2.32 -34.12 10.92
CA LEU A 603 3.37 -33.40 10.21
C LEU A 603 3.49 -33.89 8.76
N ALA A 604 3.54 -32.96 7.80
CA ALA A 604 3.88 -33.29 6.43
C ALA A 604 5.34 -33.81 6.36
N PRO A 605 5.67 -34.83 5.55
CA PRO A 605 7.05 -35.30 5.42
C PRO A 605 7.99 -34.16 4.99
N ALA A 606 9.04 -33.92 5.77
CA ALA A 606 10.08 -32.94 5.43
C ALA A 606 11.02 -33.48 4.34
N ALA A 607 11.44 -32.60 3.44
CA ALA A 607 12.64 -32.82 2.64
C ALA A 607 13.89 -32.57 3.49
N ASP A 608 14.92 -33.42 3.35
CA ASP A 608 16.14 -33.38 4.17
C ASP A 608 17.00 -32.12 3.93
N ALA A 609 17.05 -31.63 2.68
CA ALA A 609 17.83 -30.45 2.31
C ALA A 609 17.13 -29.60 1.24
N LEU A 610 17.16 -28.27 1.41
CA LEU A 610 16.56 -27.29 0.51
C LEU A 610 17.61 -26.25 0.08
N VAL A 611 17.70 -25.96 -1.21
CA VAL A 611 18.54 -24.87 -1.74
C VAL A 611 17.64 -23.85 -2.42
N VAL A 612 17.67 -22.60 -1.96
CA VAL A 612 16.68 -21.57 -2.35
C VAL A 612 16.71 -21.28 -3.86
N SER A 613 17.88 -21.23 -4.49
CA SER A 613 18.00 -21.05 -5.95
C SER A 613 17.42 -22.19 -6.79
N GLN A 614 17.11 -23.35 -6.19
CA GLN A 614 16.71 -24.56 -6.90
C GLN A 614 15.24 -24.94 -6.74
N GLY A 615 14.43 -24.18 -5.99
CA GLY A 615 13.05 -24.55 -5.73
C GLY A 615 12.18 -23.44 -5.13
N ASP A 616 11.01 -23.85 -4.64
CA ASP A 616 10.10 -22.96 -3.92
C ASP A 616 10.75 -22.48 -2.62
N ARG A 617 10.48 -21.23 -2.25
CA ARG A 617 11.03 -20.62 -1.03
C ARG A 617 10.12 -20.96 0.14
N PRO A 618 10.50 -21.87 1.04
CA PRO A 618 9.66 -22.22 2.17
C PRO A 618 9.55 -21.02 3.12
N TYR A 619 8.44 -20.96 3.86
CA TYR A 619 8.26 -19.98 4.93
C TYR A 619 9.06 -20.32 6.19
N GLY A 620 9.54 -21.56 6.31
CA GLY A 620 10.42 -21.97 7.38
C GLY A 620 10.98 -23.38 7.21
N VAL A 621 11.84 -23.78 8.14
CA VAL A 621 12.42 -25.13 8.22
C VAL A 621 12.37 -25.66 9.64
N HIS A 622 12.09 -26.94 9.82
CA HIS A 622 11.93 -27.57 11.14
C HIS A 622 12.93 -28.71 11.36
N GLU A 623 12.72 -29.50 12.41
CA GLU A 623 13.66 -30.53 12.87
C GLU A 623 14.10 -31.47 11.74
N GLY A 624 15.42 -31.65 11.61
CA GLY A 624 16.04 -32.51 10.60
C GLY A 624 16.28 -31.84 9.25
N GLN A 625 15.76 -30.63 9.02
CA GLN A 625 15.92 -29.94 7.75
C GLN A 625 17.14 -29.01 7.74
N HIS A 626 17.81 -28.96 6.60
CA HIS A 626 18.87 -28.00 6.32
C HIS A 626 18.50 -27.15 5.10
N ILE A 627 18.47 -25.82 5.26
CA ILE A 627 18.31 -24.89 4.13
C ILE A 627 19.59 -24.13 3.85
N VAL A 628 19.93 -24.02 2.56
CA VAL A 628 20.99 -23.16 2.05
C VAL A 628 20.34 -21.99 1.32
N VAL A 629 20.57 -20.78 1.83
CA VAL A 629 20.06 -19.52 1.29
C VAL A 629 21.15 -18.83 0.49
N ASP A 630 21.03 -18.91 -0.83
CA ASP A 630 21.83 -18.20 -1.83
C ASP A 630 21.00 -17.13 -2.54
N ALA A 631 21.59 -16.39 -3.49
CA ALA A 631 20.85 -15.38 -4.26
C ALA A 631 19.75 -16.04 -5.13
N PRO A 632 18.51 -15.50 -5.16
CA PRO A 632 18.10 -14.16 -4.73
C PRO A 632 17.55 -14.04 -3.29
N GLY A 633 17.85 -14.99 -2.39
CA GLY A 633 17.46 -14.95 -0.99
C GLY A 633 16.04 -15.39 -0.68
N ILE A 634 15.69 -15.41 0.61
CA ILE A 634 14.33 -15.65 1.14
C ILE A 634 13.75 -14.31 1.60
N GLY A 635 12.44 -14.13 1.40
CA GLY A 635 11.74 -12.93 1.84
C GLY A 635 11.64 -12.77 3.37
N ASN A 636 10.87 -11.77 3.80
CA ASN A 636 10.66 -11.50 5.23
C ASN A 636 9.93 -12.65 5.95
N SER A 637 10.00 -12.65 7.28
CA SER A 637 9.26 -13.54 8.20
C SER A 637 9.64 -15.02 8.15
N PHE A 638 10.86 -15.34 7.69
CA PHE A 638 11.34 -16.72 7.66
C PHE A 638 11.47 -17.32 9.07
N GLN A 639 11.01 -18.57 9.24
CA GLN A 639 10.98 -19.26 10.54
C GLN A 639 11.95 -20.45 10.57
N ALA A 640 12.94 -20.45 11.47
CA ALA A 640 13.82 -21.58 11.71
C ALA A 640 13.43 -22.28 13.01
N GLY A 641 12.77 -23.43 12.90
CA GLY A 641 12.30 -24.23 14.03
C GLY A 641 13.39 -25.09 14.66
N ARG A 642 13.03 -25.77 15.75
CA ARG A 642 13.93 -26.60 16.56
C ARG A 642 14.68 -27.62 15.71
N GLY A 643 15.98 -27.75 15.93
CA GLY A 643 16.81 -28.77 15.27
C GLY A 643 16.99 -28.58 13.76
N SER A 644 16.54 -27.45 13.21
CA SER A 644 16.83 -27.06 11.83
C SER A 644 18.21 -26.39 11.73
N THR A 645 18.78 -26.42 10.53
CA THR A 645 19.98 -25.66 10.18
C THR A 645 19.68 -24.71 9.03
N VAL A 646 20.08 -23.45 9.18
CA VAL A 646 19.99 -22.41 8.14
C VAL A 646 21.39 -21.96 7.81
N SER A 647 21.82 -22.13 6.56
CA SER A 647 23.10 -21.64 6.07
C SER A 647 22.88 -20.53 5.04
N VAL A 648 23.16 -19.29 5.40
CA VAL A 648 23.08 -18.15 4.47
C VAL A 648 24.47 -17.93 3.89
N VAL A 649 24.63 -18.26 2.62
CA VAL A 649 25.92 -18.26 1.92
C VAL A 649 26.12 -16.96 1.13
N GLU A 650 27.27 -16.79 0.49
CA GLU A 650 27.65 -15.56 -0.21
C GLU A 650 26.56 -15.05 -1.18
N GLY A 651 26.15 -13.79 -1.00
CA GLY A 651 25.08 -13.17 -1.80
C GLY A 651 23.66 -13.57 -1.41
N GLY A 652 23.49 -14.49 -0.45
CA GLY A 652 22.21 -14.82 0.15
C GLY A 652 21.68 -13.68 1.02
N GLU A 653 20.37 -13.51 1.00
CA GLU A 653 19.64 -12.58 1.85
C GLU A 653 18.49 -13.32 2.52
N ILE A 654 18.31 -13.13 3.82
CA ILE A 654 17.02 -13.38 4.47
C ILE A 654 16.42 -12.02 4.79
N GLY A 655 15.17 -11.80 4.41
CA GLY A 655 14.47 -10.55 4.68
C GLY A 655 14.30 -10.24 6.17
N ARG A 656 13.48 -9.23 6.45
CA ARG A 656 13.21 -8.76 7.81
C ARG A 656 12.45 -9.80 8.64
N ALA A 657 12.51 -9.68 9.96
CA ALA A 657 11.71 -10.44 10.93
C ALA A 657 11.90 -11.96 10.84
N MET A 658 13.11 -12.42 10.56
CA MET A 658 13.44 -13.83 10.72
C MET A 658 13.37 -14.21 12.20
N THR A 659 12.73 -15.33 12.53
CA THR A 659 12.70 -15.89 13.87
C THR A 659 13.32 -17.27 13.87
N ALA A 660 14.25 -17.52 14.79
CA ALA A 660 14.89 -18.81 14.99
C ALA A 660 14.63 -19.29 16.42
N ALA A 661 14.21 -20.54 16.59
CA ALA A 661 13.89 -21.12 17.89
C ALA A 661 14.53 -22.51 18.03
N SER A 662 15.50 -22.64 18.94
CA SER A 662 16.33 -23.86 19.09
C SER A 662 16.95 -24.34 17.77
N ALA A 663 17.30 -23.40 16.89
CA ALA A 663 17.85 -23.67 15.56
C ALA A 663 19.35 -23.34 15.51
N ARG A 664 20.01 -23.80 14.45
CA ARG A 664 21.36 -23.37 14.08
C ARG A 664 21.30 -22.45 12.87
N VAL A 665 21.87 -21.25 12.97
CA VAL A 665 21.93 -20.28 11.87
C VAL A 665 23.40 -19.93 11.59
N ASP A 666 23.93 -20.37 10.46
CA ASP A 666 25.28 -20.06 10.00
C ASP A 666 25.21 -19.03 8.86
N ILE A 667 25.92 -17.91 8.97
CA ILE A 667 25.91 -16.79 8.02
C ILE A 667 27.33 -16.55 7.52
N ALA A 668 27.54 -16.56 6.20
CA ALA A 668 28.84 -16.33 5.58
C ALA A 668 28.71 -15.36 4.39
N ASN A 669 29.25 -14.15 4.52
CA ASN A 669 29.21 -13.10 3.49
C ASN A 669 27.78 -12.79 2.98
N ALA A 670 26.83 -12.72 3.93
CA ALA A 670 25.41 -12.64 3.63
C ALA A 670 24.70 -11.61 4.52
N THR A 671 23.45 -11.30 4.19
CA THR A 671 22.64 -10.32 4.92
C THR A 671 21.40 -10.97 5.54
N ILE A 672 21.13 -10.67 6.80
CA ILE A 672 19.83 -10.85 7.43
C ILE A 672 19.23 -9.46 7.67
N GLY A 673 17.99 -9.26 7.26
CA GLY A 673 17.27 -8.01 7.44
C GLY A 673 17.09 -7.62 8.91
N ALA A 674 16.45 -6.47 9.13
CA ALA A 674 16.12 -6.02 10.48
C ALA A 674 15.17 -7.00 11.20
N ASP A 675 15.07 -6.88 12.53
CA ASP A 675 14.12 -7.62 13.37
C ASP A 675 14.42 -9.12 13.54
N PHE A 676 15.67 -9.55 13.35
CA PHE A 676 16.05 -10.95 13.60
C PHE A 676 15.93 -11.31 15.09
N THR A 677 15.20 -12.38 15.39
CA THR A 677 14.93 -12.84 16.76
C THR A 677 15.41 -14.27 16.97
N ALA A 678 16.39 -14.47 17.86
CA ALA A 678 16.89 -15.78 18.28
C ALA A 678 16.29 -16.17 19.64
N LEU A 679 15.57 -17.28 19.67
CA LEU A 679 14.82 -17.80 20.81
C LEU A 679 15.32 -19.19 21.24
N LEU A 680 15.03 -19.57 22.48
CA LEU A 680 15.09 -20.96 22.98
C LEU A 680 16.42 -21.68 22.70
N GLY A 681 17.55 -21.05 23.00
CA GLY A 681 18.85 -21.70 22.81
C GLY A 681 19.30 -21.77 21.35
N THR A 682 18.81 -20.88 20.49
CA THR A 682 19.31 -20.76 19.11
C THR A 682 20.79 -20.41 19.12
N TYR A 683 21.56 -21.06 18.24
CA TYR A 683 22.97 -20.76 18.02
C TYR A 683 23.15 -20.08 16.65
N VAL A 684 23.77 -18.91 16.66
CA VAL A 684 24.00 -18.08 15.47
C VAL A 684 25.50 -17.88 15.29
N SER A 685 26.03 -18.30 14.15
CA SER A 685 27.45 -18.12 13.79
C SER A 685 27.59 -17.24 12.56
N VAL A 686 28.44 -16.22 12.63
CA VAL A 686 28.52 -15.15 11.64
C VAL A 686 29.95 -14.93 11.21
N HIS A 687 30.21 -15.10 9.92
CA HIS A 687 31.49 -14.85 9.28
C HIS A 687 31.31 -13.79 8.19
N ASN A 688 31.72 -12.55 8.47
CA ASN A 688 31.59 -11.40 7.56
C ASN A 688 30.15 -11.13 7.10
N GLY A 689 29.19 -11.18 8.03
CA GLY A 689 27.76 -10.97 7.74
C GLY A 689 27.27 -9.57 8.11
N VAL A 690 26.07 -9.23 7.61
CA VAL A 690 25.35 -8.01 7.99
C VAL A 690 24.01 -8.39 8.61
N PHE A 691 23.74 -7.92 9.82
CA PHE A 691 22.39 -7.86 10.37
C PHE A 691 21.85 -6.44 10.26
N GLY A 692 20.57 -6.33 9.93
CA GLY A 692 19.83 -5.08 10.07
C GLY A 692 19.67 -4.65 11.54
N ASP A 693 18.85 -3.63 11.76
CA ASP A 693 18.53 -3.13 13.09
C ASP A 693 17.68 -4.14 13.90
N ARG A 694 17.67 -3.99 15.23
CA ARG A 694 16.80 -4.72 16.17
C ARG A 694 17.02 -6.23 16.20
N LEU A 695 18.29 -6.63 16.26
CA LEU A 695 18.67 -8.00 16.65
C LEU A 695 18.22 -8.26 18.09
N GLN A 696 17.51 -9.36 18.33
CA GLN A 696 17.11 -9.81 19.66
C GLN A 696 17.61 -11.23 19.96
N LEU A 697 18.38 -11.38 21.04
CA LEU A 697 18.80 -12.66 21.61
C LEU A 697 18.05 -12.88 22.93
N ALA A 698 17.15 -13.87 22.94
CA ALA A 698 16.44 -14.28 24.15
C ALA A 698 17.25 -15.32 24.94
N SER A 699 16.79 -15.57 26.18
CA SER A 699 17.44 -16.45 27.15
C SER A 699 17.94 -17.77 26.55
N GLY A 700 19.18 -18.14 26.90
CA GLY A 700 19.88 -19.33 26.42
C GLY A 700 20.45 -19.26 25.00
N SER A 701 20.06 -18.27 24.18
CA SER A 701 20.55 -18.15 22.79
C SER A 701 21.97 -17.60 22.74
N GLN A 702 22.71 -17.95 21.69
CA GLN A 702 24.11 -17.58 21.52
C GLN A 702 24.34 -17.00 20.14
N LEU A 703 25.07 -15.89 20.08
CA LEU A 703 25.57 -15.32 18.83
C LEU A 703 27.08 -15.18 18.90
N GLU A 704 27.77 -15.77 17.92
CA GLU A 704 29.21 -15.68 17.72
C GLU A 704 29.49 -15.06 16.36
N MET A 705 30.13 -13.88 16.37
CA MET A 705 30.44 -13.12 15.17
C MET A 705 31.94 -12.86 15.08
N THR A 706 32.57 -13.29 13.98
CA THR A 706 34.01 -13.11 13.78
C THR A 706 34.37 -11.81 13.07
N THR A 707 33.49 -11.32 12.18
CA THR A 707 33.62 -10.04 11.45
C THR A 707 32.23 -9.63 10.93
N GLY A 708 32.06 -8.33 10.63
CA GLY A 708 30.89 -7.79 9.93
C GLY A 708 30.18 -6.66 10.69
N THR A 709 28.89 -6.46 10.40
CA THR A 709 28.09 -5.39 11.02
C THR A 709 26.77 -5.90 11.61
N ILE A 710 26.45 -5.46 12.83
CA ILE A 710 25.11 -5.53 13.43
C ILE A 710 24.56 -4.10 13.50
N GLY A 711 23.31 -3.90 13.07
CA GLY A 711 22.64 -2.60 13.12
C GLY A 711 22.41 -2.05 14.53
N ASN A 712 21.49 -1.10 14.65
CA ASN A 712 21.15 -0.43 15.90
C ASN A 712 20.15 -1.24 16.74
N ASN A 713 19.98 -0.87 18.02
CA ASN A 713 18.96 -1.40 18.94
C ASN A 713 19.08 -2.90 19.19
N VAL A 714 20.30 -3.39 19.38
CA VAL A 714 20.56 -4.79 19.71
C VAL A 714 20.13 -5.08 21.15
N VAL A 715 19.42 -6.18 21.37
CA VAL A 715 19.01 -6.62 22.70
C VAL A 715 19.49 -8.05 22.94
N ALA A 716 20.35 -8.24 23.95
CA ALA A 716 20.67 -9.56 24.50
C ALA A 716 20.11 -9.65 25.92
N SER A 717 19.39 -10.72 26.24
CA SER A 717 18.67 -10.82 27.51
C SER A 717 18.64 -12.24 28.08
N GLY A 718 18.50 -12.34 29.41
CA GLY A 718 18.56 -13.61 30.14
C GLY A 718 19.92 -14.29 29.96
N SER A 719 20.00 -15.60 30.16
CA SER A 719 21.27 -16.36 30.05
C SER A 719 21.79 -16.53 28.60
N SER A 720 21.59 -15.53 27.74
CA SER A 720 22.14 -15.48 26.39
C SER A 720 23.61 -15.06 26.40
N ARG A 721 24.30 -15.33 25.28
CA ARG A 721 25.70 -14.94 25.05
C ARG A 721 25.82 -14.17 23.75
N LEU A 722 26.42 -12.99 23.80
CA LEU A 722 26.77 -12.17 22.64
C LEU A 722 28.29 -12.03 22.56
N THR A 723 28.89 -12.69 21.57
CA THR A 723 30.33 -12.65 21.29
C THR A 723 30.58 -12.02 19.94
N VAL A 724 31.33 -10.92 19.90
CA VAL A 724 31.72 -10.24 18.65
C VAL A 724 33.22 -10.00 18.63
N HIS A 725 33.84 -10.42 17.53
CA HIS A 725 35.24 -10.18 17.18
C HIS A 725 35.30 -9.32 15.91
N ASP A 726 36.26 -8.40 15.81
CA ASP A 726 36.57 -7.59 14.61
C ASP A 726 35.32 -7.03 13.87
N GLY A 727 34.31 -6.61 14.65
CA GLY A 727 33.00 -6.25 14.13
C GLY A 727 32.58 -4.82 14.48
N THR A 728 31.43 -4.42 13.95
CA THR A 728 30.76 -3.17 14.33
C THR A 728 29.35 -3.45 14.81
N ILE A 729 28.99 -2.93 15.99
CA ILE A 729 27.61 -2.87 16.48
C ILE A 729 27.17 -1.41 16.43
N GLY A 730 25.95 -1.15 15.94
CA GLY A 730 25.36 0.18 15.90
C GLY A 730 25.14 0.79 17.29
N THR A 731 24.22 1.76 17.35
CA THR A 731 23.85 2.45 18.60
C THR A 731 22.82 1.65 19.40
N TYR A 732 22.73 1.91 20.70
CA TYR A 732 21.73 1.31 21.62
C TYR A 732 21.84 -0.21 21.78
N LEU A 733 23.04 -0.71 22.09
CA LEU A 733 23.22 -2.09 22.54
C LEU A 733 22.72 -2.23 23.99
N ARG A 734 21.69 -3.04 24.23
CA ARG A 734 21.18 -3.38 25.55
C ARG A 734 21.47 -4.85 25.88
N VAL A 735 22.10 -5.08 27.02
CA VAL A 735 22.42 -6.41 27.54
C VAL A 735 21.81 -6.53 28.94
N THR A 736 21.04 -7.58 29.22
CA THR A 736 20.39 -7.77 30.53
C THR A 736 20.50 -9.22 31.00
N ASP A 737 21.20 -9.46 32.10
CA ASP A 737 21.47 -10.78 32.70
C ASP A 737 22.17 -11.77 31.74
N ALA A 738 22.92 -11.24 30.76
CA ALA A 738 23.54 -11.97 29.65
C ALA A 738 25.07 -11.77 29.62
N GLU A 739 25.77 -12.70 28.98
CA GLU A 739 27.23 -12.63 28.78
C GLU A 739 27.55 -11.79 27.54
N LEU A 740 28.43 -10.80 27.70
CA LEU A 740 28.90 -9.92 26.62
C LEU A 740 30.43 -10.01 26.48
N LEU A 741 30.90 -10.55 25.35
CA LEU A 741 32.32 -10.61 25.01
C LEU A 741 32.58 -9.82 23.73
N LEU A 742 33.39 -8.75 23.82
CA LEU A 742 33.76 -7.92 22.68
C LEU A 742 35.28 -7.92 22.49
N SER A 743 35.75 -8.41 21.34
CA SER A 743 37.16 -8.33 20.92
C SER A 743 37.28 -7.43 19.70
N ASP A 744 38.14 -6.41 19.75
CA ASP A 744 38.46 -5.52 18.61
C ASP A 744 37.20 -4.99 17.89
N THR A 745 36.13 -4.83 18.66
CA THR A 745 34.79 -4.50 18.18
C THR A 745 34.49 -3.03 18.45
N THR A 746 33.92 -2.35 17.47
CA THR A 746 33.40 -0.99 17.65
C THR A 746 31.92 -1.05 18.02
N VAL A 747 31.53 -0.42 19.12
CA VAL A 747 30.13 -0.23 19.50
C VAL A 747 29.80 1.25 19.44
N GLY A 748 28.64 1.60 18.85
CA GLY A 748 28.13 2.96 18.85
C GLY A 748 27.80 3.50 20.26
N SER A 749 27.11 4.63 20.32
CA SER A 749 26.70 5.23 21.59
C SER A 749 25.59 4.44 22.31
N ASN A 750 25.46 4.67 23.62
CA ASN A 750 24.41 4.12 24.49
C ASN A 750 24.47 2.59 24.70
N LEU A 751 25.66 2.05 24.98
CA LEU A 751 25.76 0.71 25.55
C LEU A 751 25.09 0.68 26.94
N ASN A 752 24.14 -0.22 27.17
CA ASN A 752 23.50 -0.40 28.47
C ASN A 752 23.54 -1.87 28.89
N VAL A 753 24.34 -2.19 29.89
CA VAL A 753 24.42 -3.52 30.49
C VAL A 753 23.80 -3.51 31.88
N THR A 754 23.02 -4.52 32.24
CA THR A 754 22.46 -4.74 33.58
C THR A 754 22.54 -6.23 33.92
N GLY A 755 23.30 -6.63 34.94
CA GLY A 755 23.61 -8.04 35.26
C GLY A 755 24.59 -8.68 34.27
N GLY A 756 24.95 -9.95 34.53
CA GLY A 756 25.78 -10.76 33.65
C GLY A 756 27.27 -10.40 33.64
N ASP A 757 28.05 -11.15 32.85
CA ASP A 757 29.50 -10.96 32.74
C ASP A 757 29.86 -10.17 31.47
N VAL A 758 30.73 -9.18 31.62
CA VAL A 758 31.19 -8.32 30.52
C VAL A 758 32.70 -8.39 30.39
N THR A 759 33.18 -8.71 29.19
CA THR A 759 34.61 -8.75 28.86
C THR A 759 34.92 -7.96 27.60
N PHE A 760 35.82 -6.98 27.70
CA PHE A 760 36.32 -6.18 26.58
C PHE A 760 37.81 -6.42 26.33
N ILE A 761 38.17 -6.71 25.08
CA ILE A 761 39.54 -6.91 24.62
C ILE A 761 39.73 -6.06 23.35
N GLY A 762 40.37 -4.91 23.42
CA GLY A 762 40.55 -4.04 22.25
C GLY A 762 39.26 -3.37 21.74
N ALA A 763 38.13 -3.51 22.45
CA ALA A 763 36.86 -2.94 22.04
C ALA A 763 36.85 -1.41 22.14
N SER A 764 36.21 -0.73 21.18
CA SER A 764 36.00 0.72 21.17
C SER A 764 34.52 1.02 21.38
N ILE A 765 34.16 1.51 22.57
CA ILE A 765 32.79 1.82 22.96
C ILE A 765 32.56 3.32 22.90
N GLY A 766 31.54 3.74 22.14
CA GLY A 766 31.11 5.12 22.02
C GLY A 766 30.55 5.73 23.33
N PRO A 767 30.12 6.99 23.30
CA PRO A 767 29.74 7.73 24.50
C PRO A 767 28.45 7.20 25.15
N ASP A 768 28.23 7.62 26.40
CA ASP A 768 27.03 7.30 27.20
C ASP A 768 26.85 5.81 27.52
N ALA A 769 27.94 5.05 27.67
CA ALA A 769 27.88 3.67 28.13
C ALA A 769 27.47 3.60 29.62
N SER A 770 26.64 2.62 29.98
CA SER A 770 26.22 2.35 31.35
C SER A 770 26.32 0.84 31.59
N ILE A 771 27.33 0.43 32.35
CA ILE A 771 27.71 -0.97 32.52
C ILE A 771 27.43 -1.38 33.97
N ALA A 772 26.25 -1.91 34.24
CA ALA A 772 25.86 -2.42 35.55
C ALA A 772 25.97 -3.95 35.61
N ALA A 773 27.18 -4.50 35.46
CA ALA A 773 27.43 -5.94 35.31
C ALA A 773 27.68 -6.67 36.64
N ASP A 774 27.54 -7.99 36.67
CA ASP A 774 28.00 -8.82 37.79
C ASP A 774 29.54 -8.81 37.84
N SER A 775 30.19 -9.00 36.69
CA SER A 775 31.63 -8.87 36.51
C SER A 775 31.94 -7.99 35.29
N PHE A 776 32.89 -7.06 35.43
CA PHE A 776 33.43 -6.28 34.33
C PHE A 776 34.95 -6.45 34.21
N THR A 777 35.39 -6.99 33.08
CA THR A 777 36.81 -7.17 32.73
C THR A 777 37.16 -6.37 31.47
N MET A 778 38.22 -5.57 31.53
CA MET A 778 38.76 -4.86 30.37
C MET A 778 40.27 -5.07 30.23
N ALA A 779 40.70 -5.75 29.18
CA ALA A 779 42.11 -6.00 28.89
C ALA A 779 42.77 -4.82 28.15
N SER A 780 42.08 -4.26 27.16
CA SER A 780 42.51 -3.13 26.33
C SER A 780 41.29 -2.51 25.61
N GLY A 781 41.48 -1.44 24.83
CA GLY A 781 40.42 -0.78 24.06
C GLY A 781 40.16 0.65 24.52
N SER A 782 38.97 1.18 24.22
CA SER A 782 38.55 2.52 24.65
C SER A 782 37.09 2.59 25.10
N LEU A 783 36.85 3.27 26.22
CA LEU A 783 35.53 3.72 26.68
C LEU A 783 35.48 5.25 26.58
N ASP A 784 34.58 5.76 25.75
CA ASP A 784 34.43 7.20 25.53
C ASP A 784 33.74 7.90 26.72
N ILE A 785 33.52 9.21 26.58
CA ILE A 785 33.01 10.09 27.64
C ILE A 785 31.64 9.68 28.18
N ARG A 786 31.44 9.96 29.48
CA ARG A 786 30.17 9.75 30.21
C ARG A 786 29.81 8.27 30.40
N THR A 787 30.81 7.38 30.38
CA THR A 787 30.63 6.00 30.78
C THR A 787 30.45 5.87 32.29
N LYS A 788 29.52 5.03 32.70
CA LYS A 788 29.24 4.68 34.09
C LYS A 788 29.42 3.20 34.27
N ILE A 789 30.18 2.80 35.30
CA ILE A 789 30.46 1.40 35.61
C ILE A 789 29.93 1.12 37.01
N TYR A 790 28.94 0.23 37.09
CA TYR A 790 28.31 -0.29 38.29
C TYR A 790 28.52 -1.80 38.37
N ALA A 791 29.78 -2.24 38.42
CA ALA A 791 30.10 -3.66 38.41
C ALA A 791 30.20 -4.20 39.83
N SER A 792 29.78 -5.44 40.12
CA SER A 792 30.08 -6.02 41.43
C SER A 792 31.58 -6.32 41.51
N HIS A 793 32.15 -7.05 40.53
CA HIS A 793 33.59 -7.30 40.40
C HIS A 793 34.19 -6.49 39.24
N LEU A 794 35.32 -5.80 39.48
CA LEU A 794 35.97 -4.93 38.50
C LEU A 794 37.43 -5.33 38.25
N GLU A 795 37.79 -5.62 37.00
CA GLU A 795 39.18 -5.84 36.57
C GLU A 795 39.51 -5.02 35.32
N VAL A 796 40.48 -4.11 35.42
CA VAL A 796 40.96 -3.30 34.27
C VAL A 796 42.47 -3.41 34.15
N HIS A 797 42.95 -4.00 33.06
CA HIS A 797 44.39 -4.18 32.80
C HIS A 797 44.98 -3.13 31.85
N GLY A 798 44.17 -2.46 31.03
CA GLY A 798 44.66 -1.55 29.98
C GLY A 798 43.54 -0.82 29.23
N GLY A 799 43.94 0.00 28.25
CA GLY A 799 43.04 0.77 27.39
C GLY A 799 42.91 2.25 27.78
N THR A 800 41.98 2.97 27.15
CA THR A 800 41.69 4.39 27.41
C THR A 800 40.27 4.55 27.92
N ILE A 801 40.07 5.27 29.01
CA ILE A 801 38.78 5.39 29.69
C ILE A 801 38.54 6.88 29.98
N ALA A 802 37.72 7.56 29.18
CA ALA A 802 37.55 9.01 29.24
C ALA A 802 36.40 9.46 30.16
N ASN A 803 36.65 10.24 31.21
CA ASN A 803 35.65 10.92 32.07
C ASN A 803 34.51 10.03 32.63
N GLN A 804 34.77 9.27 33.71
CA GLN A 804 33.85 8.21 34.17
C GLN A 804 33.39 8.23 35.63
N TYR A 805 32.36 7.43 35.90
CA TYR A 805 31.79 7.16 37.24
C TYR A 805 31.83 5.65 37.53
N VAL A 806 32.74 5.19 38.40
CA VAL A 806 32.81 3.82 38.94
C VAL A 806 32.12 3.80 40.30
N VAL A 807 31.11 2.95 40.49
CA VAL A 807 30.31 2.91 41.72
C VAL A 807 29.94 1.49 42.11
N ASN A 808 29.83 1.23 43.41
CA ASN A 808 29.41 -0.07 43.97
C ASN A 808 30.27 -1.25 43.49
N ALA A 809 31.55 -1.01 43.22
CA ALA A 809 32.46 -2.01 42.67
C ALA A 809 33.51 -2.46 43.67
N HIS A 810 33.90 -3.74 43.60
CA HIS A 810 35.10 -4.26 44.26
C HIS A 810 36.06 -4.84 43.23
N GLY A 811 37.36 -4.54 43.32
CA GLY A 811 38.32 -5.13 42.38
C GLY A 811 39.60 -4.33 42.16
N THR A 812 40.26 -4.59 41.02
CA THR A 812 41.61 -4.09 40.72
C THR A 812 41.69 -3.34 39.39
N ILE A 813 42.38 -2.20 39.41
CA ILE A 813 42.82 -1.49 38.21
C ILE A 813 44.34 -1.61 38.12
N ALA A 814 44.81 -2.40 37.15
CA ALA A 814 46.22 -2.69 36.94
C ALA A 814 46.87 -1.87 35.82
N GLY A 815 46.09 -1.15 35.00
CA GLY A 815 46.63 -0.36 33.89
C GLY A 815 45.60 0.53 33.20
N GLY A 816 46.00 1.11 32.06
CA GLY A 816 45.19 1.98 31.21
C GLY A 816 45.40 3.48 31.46
N ASN A 817 44.87 4.31 30.56
CA ASN A 817 44.83 5.77 30.67
C ASN A 817 43.40 6.20 31.01
N TRP A 818 43.24 6.86 32.16
CA TRP A 818 41.97 7.30 32.72
C TRP A 818 41.91 8.82 32.68
N GLY A 819 41.00 9.34 31.85
CA GLY A 819 40.81 10.77 31.68
C GLY A 819 40.29 11.47 32.93
N SER A 820 40.16 12.79 32.82
CA SER A 820 39.75 13.66 33.91
C SER A 820 38.40 13.29 34.54
N GLY A 821 38.23 13.40 35.86
CA GLY A 821 36.92 13.23 36.48
C GLY A 821 36.51 11.78 36.79
N SER A 822 37.46 10.85 36.85
CA SER A 822 37.20 9.47 37.29
C SER A 822 36.74 9.46 38.75
N ILE A 823 35.49 9.07 39.01
CA ILE A 823 34.90 9.06 40.35
C ILE A 823 34.72 7.62 40.83
N VAL A 824 35.14 7.32 42.06
CA VAL A 824 34.94 6.04 42.75
C VAL A 824 33.97 6.27 43.91
N GLY A 825 32.75 5.72 43.84
CA GLY A 825 31.70 5.87 44.86
C GLY A 825 31.25 4.54 45.45
N GLN A 826 31.02 4.42 46.76
CA GLN A 826 30.57 3.18 47.43
C GLN A 826 31.36 1.91 47.01
N SER A 827 32.65 2.05 46.72
CA SER A 827 33.46 0.98 46.10
C SER A 827 34.66 0.58 46.96
N ASP A 828 35.21 -0.61 46.75
CA ASP A 828 36.45 -1.13 47.35
C ASP A 828 37.45 -1.47 46.23
N ILE A 829 38.24 -0.47 45.81
CA ILE A 829 39.10 -0.57 44.63
C ILE A 829 40.58 -0.56 45.02
N THR A 830 41.37 -1.42 44.38
CA THR A 830 42.83 -1.37 44.43
C THR A 830 43.41 -0.94 43.08
N ILE A 831 44.19 0.13 43.05
CA ILE A 831 44.92 0.58 41.87
C ILE A 831 46.37 0.09 41.99
N THR A 832 46.79 -0.81 41.10
CA THR A 832 48.17 -1.33 41.02
C THR A 832 48.96 -0.76 39.84
N GLY A 833 48.30 -0.09 38.89
CA GLY A 833 48.93 0.55 37.74
C GLY A 833 47.97 1.43 36.94
N GLY A 834 48.47 2.01 35.84
CA GLY A 834 47.72 2.93 34.97
C GLY A 834 48.06 4.41 35.20
N GLU A 835 47.53 5.28 34.35
CA GLU A 835 47.66 6.73 34.42
C GLU A 835 46.29 7.36 34.62
N PHE A 836 46.15 8.25 35.61
CA PHE A 836 44.92 8.94 35.94
C PHE A 836 45.15 10.45 35.94
N ASP A 837 44.45 11.17 35.07
CA ASP A 837 44.49 12.64 35.06
C ASP A 837 43.93 13.21 36.37
N SER A 838 42.81 12.64 36.81
CA SER A 838 42.07 13.13 37.97
C SER A 838 41.21 12.05 38.60
N LEU A 839 41.41 11.81 39.89
CA LEU A 839 40.70 10.80 40.68
C LEU A 839 39.90 11.44 41.82
N PHE A 840 38.61 11.13 41.88
CA PHE A 840 37.68 11.58 42.89
C PHE A 840 37.15 10.37 43.65
N VAL A 841 37.12 10.42 44.98
CA VAL A 841 36.63 9.29 45.80
C VAL A 841 35.47 9.77 46.66
N ARG A 842 34.34 9.10 46.63
CA ARG A 842 33.10 9.58 47.24
C ARG A 842 32.36 8.46 47.96
N ASP A 843 31.31 8.85 48.69
CA ASP A 843 30.24 7.98 49.15
C ASP A 843 30.73 6.70 49.85
N THR A 844 31.46 6.82 50.96
CA THR A 844 31.94 5.67 51.79
C THR A 844 32.89 4.67 51.10
N SER A 845 33.50 5.02 49.97
CA SER A 845 34.46 4.14 49.28
C SER A 845 35.73 3.89 50.08
N GLN A 846 36.31 2.70 49.87
CA GLN A 846 37.67 2.33 50.22
C GLN A 846 38.51 2.30 48.94
N LEU A 847 39.57 3.10 48.89
CA LEU A 847 40.50 3.10 47.78
C LEU A 847 41.90 2.78 48.29
N THR A 848 42.54 1.77 47.72
CA THR A 848 43.96 1.47 47.92
C THR A 848 44.74 1.79 46.65
N ILE A 849 45.76 2.63 46.73
CA ILE A 849 46.68 2.92 45.64
C ILE A 849 48.02 2.26 45.97
N ALA A 850 48.34 1.20 45.24
CA ALA A 850 49.58 0.42 45.36
C ALA A 850 50.55 0.64 44.19
N GLY A 851 50.12 1.34 43.13
CA GLY A 851 50.94 1.67 41.96
C GLY A 851 50.22 2.61 40.97
N GLY A 852 50.87 2.92 39.84
CA GLY A 852 50.35 3.82 38.80
C GLY A 852 50.81 5.28 38.91
N LYS A 853 50.37 6.12 37.97
CA LYS A 853 50.61 7.57 37.92
C LYS A 853 49.29 8.31 38.10
N ILE A 854 49.12 9.02 39.21
CA ILE A 854 47.89 9.78 39.52
C ILE A 854 48.25 11.25 39.56
N VAL A 855 47.90 11.96 38.49
CA VAL A 855 48.25 13.37 38.29
C VAL A 855 47.50 14.27 39.26
N GLN A 856 46.26 13.95 39.64
CA GLN A 856 45.55 14.73 40.64
C GLN A 856 44.50 13.91 41.38
N VAL A 857 44.62 13.75 42.71
CA VAL A 857 43.48 13.31 43.52
C VAL A 857 42.74 14.55 43.99
N LEU A 858 41.54 14.79 43.45
CA LEU A 858 40.91 16.11 43.50
C LEU A 858 40.00 16.33 44.71
N ALA A 859 39.18 15.34 45.08
CA ALA A 859 38.32 15.45 46.25
C ALA A 859 37.89 14.09 46.77
N THR A 860 37.93 13.96 48.09
CA THR A 860 37.39 12.87 48.88
C THR A 860 36.19 13.38 49.67
N LEU A 861 35.06 12.67 49.75
CA LEU A 861 33.91 13.09 50.59
C LEU A 861 33.99 12.47 52.00
N PRO A 862 33.25 12.99 53.00
CA PRO A 862 33.23 12.41 54.34
C PRO A 862 32.96 10.90 54.32
N ASN A 863 33.61 10.17 55.24
CA ASN A 863 33.52 8.72 55.41
C ASN A 863 34.19 7.88 54.31
N THR A 864 35.00 8.46 53.43
CA THR A 864 35.86 7.69 52.52
C THR A 864 37.19 7.34 53.17
N SER A 865 37.72 6.16 52.84
CA SER A 865 39.05 5.69 53.27
C SER A 865 39.98 5.65 52.07
N LEU A 866 41.12 6.33 52.18
CA LEU A 866 42.15 6.35 51.14
C LEU A 866 43.44 5.78 51.72
N THR A 867 43.91 4.64 51.22
CA THR A 867 45.23 4.09 51.55
C THR A 867 46.14 4.28 50.35
N ILE A 868 47.29 4.91 50.55
CA ILE A 868 48.33 5.06 49.55
C ILE A 868 49.55 4.30 50.06
N GLU A 869 49.94 3.26 49.33
CA GLU A 869 51.11 2.45 49.62
C GLU A 869 52.07 2.31 48.43
N GLY A 870 51.74 2.89 47.28
CA GLY A 870 52.64 2.99 46.13
C GLY A 870 52.15 3.89 45.01
N GLY A 871 52.94 3.96 43.93
CA GLY A 871 52.68 4.79 42.76
C GLY A 871 53.08 6.26 42.91
N PHE A 872 53.03 6.99 41.79
CA PHE A 872 53.22 8.44 41.74
C PHE A 872 51.89 9.13 42.02
N ILE A 873 51.88 10.06 42.97
CA ILE A 873 50.72 10.90 43.29
C ILE A 873 51.22 12.34 43.41
N LYS A 874 50.73 13.22 42.54
CA LYS A 874 51.13 14.64 42.56
C LYS A 874 50.52 15.42 43.73
N SER A 875 49.26 15.11 44.07
CA SER A 875 48.54 15.79 45.14
C SER A 875 47.57 14.87 45.86
N ILE A 876 47.53 14.98 47.19
CA ILE A 876 46.49 14.40 48.04
C ILE A 876 45.24 15.29 47.99
N PRO A 877 44.02 14.76 48.11
CA PRO A 877 42.80 15.57 48.05
C PRO A 877 42.70 16.57 49.20
N LYS A 878 42.17 17.76 48.92
CA LYS A 878 41.78 18.77 49.92
C LYS A 878 40.35 18.48 50.39
N SER A 879 40.14 17.87 51.55
CA SER A 879 38.79 17.62 52.08
C SER A 879 38.73 17.40 53.59
N ASN A 880 37.92 18.25 54.23
CA ASN A 880 37.68 18.42 55.67
C ASN A 880 37.28 17.16 56.48
N SER A 881 37.31 15.94 55.95
CA SER A 881 36.73 14.74 56.59
C SER A 881 37.31 13.40 56.13
N VAL A 882 38.54 13.37 55.63
CA VAL A 882 39.09 12.17 54.98
C VAL A 882 40.26 11.61 55.76
N HIS A 883 40.23 10.30 55.99
CA HIS A 883 41.34 9.56 56.58
C HIS A 883 42.22 9.03 55.44
N ALA A 884 43.19 9.83 55.03
CA ALA A 884 44.23 9.35 54.13
C ALA A 884 45.32 8.65 54.96
N VAL A 885 45.59 7.38 54.66
CA VAL A 885 46.67 6.59 55.25
C VAL A 885 47.81 6.47 54.24
N LEU A 886 48.96 7.05 54.56
CA LEU A 886 50.20 6.85 53.78
C LEU A 886 51.01 5.73 54.43
N ARG A 887 51.23 4.63 53.72
CA ARG A 887 52.03 3.50 54.18
C ARG A 887 53.41 3.54 53.54
N GLY A 888 54.44 3.63 54.36
CA GLY A 888 55.79 3.86 53.88
C GLY A 888 56.82 4.03 54.99
N ASN A 889 57.99 4.56 54.66
CA ASN A 889 59.02 4.91 55.63
C ASN A 889 59.66 6.26 55.33
N ASN A 890 60.62 6.65 56.19
CA ASN A 890 61.40 7.88 56.03
C ASN A 890 60.52 9.13 55.83
N PHE A 891 59.47 9.27 56.62
CA PHE A 891 58.59 10.43 56.53
C PHE A 891 59.22 11.68 57.14
N TYR A 892 59.16 12.79 56.42
CA TYR A 892 59.64 14.11 56.86
C TYR A 892 58.53 15.16 56.72
N GLY A 893 58.31 15.94 57.77
CA GLY A 893 57.45 17.12 57.76
C GLY A 893 58.31 18.38 57.80
N SER A 894 58.20 19.24 56.77
CA SER A 894 58.99 20.48 56.65
C SER A 894 60.51 20.27 56.83
N GLY A 895 61.04 19.20 56.23
CA GLY A 895 62.46 18.82 56.30
C GLY A 895 62.90 18.16 57.60
N GLN A 896 62.01 17.96 58.58
CA GLN A 896 62.32 17.25 59.82
C GLN A 896 61.69 15.86 59.83
N ARG A 897 62.44 14.85 60.29
CA ARG A 897 61.92 13.48 60.41
C ARG A 897 60.75 13.46 61.38
N ILE A 898 59.67 12.79 60.99
CA ILE A 898 58.49 12.65 61.84
C ILE A 898 58.78 11.58 62.90
N GLU A 899 58.74 11.98 64.17
CA GLU A 899 58.95 11.09 65.32
C GLU A 899 57.70 10.24 65.61
N GLY A 900 57.87 9.15 66.37
CA GLY A 900 56.76 8.24 66.73
C GLY A 900 56.55 7.06 65.79
N LEU A 901 57.36 6.94 64.74
CA LEU A 901 57.38 5.82 63.77
C LEU A 901 58.68 5.01 63.92
N ASN A 902 58.74 4.11 64.91
CA ASN A 902 59.96 3.37 65.29
C ASN A 902 59.96 1.90 64.85
N GLN A 903 58.79 1.28 64.73
CA GLN A 903 58.59 -0.11 64.29
C GLN A 903 57.47 -0.20 63.27
N VAL A 904 57.53 -1.19 62.37
CA VAL A 904 56.51 -1.40 61.33
C VAL A 904 55.14 -1.57 61.98
N GLY A 905 54.14 -0.87 61.43
CA GLY A 905 52.78 -0.77 61.98
C GLY A 905 52.56 0.40 62.93
N ASP A 906 53.61 1.11 63.38
CA ASP A 906 53.44 2.36 64.13
C ASP A 906 52.67 3.38 63.27
N ARG A 907 51.78 4.14 63.92
CA ARG A 907 50.94 5.17 63.27
C ARG A 907 51.11 6.52 63.92
N VAL A 908 51.23 7.56 63.09
CA VAL A 908 51.26 8.95 63.53
C VAL A 908 50.20 9.73 62.78
N GLU A 909 49.31 10.37 63.52
CA GLU A 909 48.28 11.26 62.99
C GLU A 909 48.86 12.68 62.84
N LEU A 910 48.91 13.20 61.63
CA LEU A 910 49.29 14.57 61.35
C LEU A 910 48.03 15.44 61.30
N ILE A 911 47.85 16.27 62.33
CA ILE A 911 46.75 17.24 62.41
C ILE A 911 47.32 18.64 62.13
N GLY A 912 47.08 19.18 60.94
CA GLY A 912 47.20 20.61 60.60
C GLY A 912 48.51 21.32 60.98
N GLY A 913 49.65 20.96 60.37
CA GLY A 913 50.90 21.66 60.71
C GLY A 913 52.15 21.45 59.84
N ALA A 914 52.13 20.59 58.82
CA ALA A 914 53.28 20.42 57.94
C ALA A 914 53.02 21.14 56.60
N SER A 915 53.69 22.27 56.35
CA SER A 915 53.63 22.95 55.04
C SER A 915 54.21 22.12 53.89
N GLN A 916 54.96 21.07 54.23
CA GLN A 916 55.57 20.13 53.30
C GLN A 916 55.60 18.75 53.96
N LEU A 917 55.27 17.70 53.21
CA LEU A 917 55.37 16.31 53.64
C LEU A 917 56.09 15.51 52.55
N SER A 918 57.17 14.82 52.91
CA SER A 918 57.84 13.85 52.03
C SER A 918 57.96 12.51 52.71
N GLY A 919 58.24 11.50 51.92
CA GLY A 919 58.64 10.19 52.40
C GLY A 919 58.83 9.22 51.27
N VAL A 920 58.76 7.94 51.61
CA VAL A 920 58.92 6.87 50.67
C VAL A 920 57.81 5.85 50.92
N LEU A 921 56.97 5.60 49.92
CA LEU A 921 55.87 4.64 50.02
C LEU A 921 56.38 3.20 50.08
N ARG A 922 55.50 2.30 50.54
CA ARG A 922 55.77 0.88 50.74
C ARG A 922 56.33 0.19 49.50
N ASP A 923 55.89 0.56 48.31
CA ASP A 923 56.35 -0.04 47.05
C ASP A 923 57.79 0.33 46.67
N GLY A 924 58.34 1.44 47.15
CA GLY A 924 59.51 2.01 46.48
C GLY A 924 59.51 3.51 46.32
N THR A 925 58.32 4.07 46.12
CA THR A 925 58.17 5.33 45.41
C THR A 925 58.39 6.50 46.36
N PRO A 926 59.37 7.40 46.11
CA PRO A 926 59.45 8.64 46.87
C PRO A 926 58.22 9.50 46.58
N PHE A 927 57.84 10.36 47.52
CA PHE A 927 56.79 11.35 47.28
C PHE A 927 57.14 12.67 47.95
N TYR A 928 56.59 13.76 47.43
CA TYR A 928 56.66 15.10 48.00
C TYR A 928 55.33 15.84 47.83
N PHE A 929 54.80 16.42 48.90
CA PHE A 929 53.61 17.26 48.89
C PHE A 929 53.97 18.63 49.49
N PHE A 930 53.63 19.73 48.81
CA PHE A 930 53.90 21.11 49.26
C PHE A 930 52.63 21.97 49.32
N ASP A 931 52.58 22.94 50.25
CA ASP A 931 51.50 23.95 50.44
C ASP A 931 50.21 23.45 51.17
N ASP A 932 49.13 24.25 51.19
CA ASP A 932 47.81 24.13 51.86
C ASP A 932 47.09 22.74 51.82
N LEU A 933 47.71 21.74 51.20
CA LEU A 933 47.29 20.34 51.08
C LEU A 933 47.21 19.58 52.42
N VAL A 934 47.98 19.97 53.44
CA VAL A 934 47.98 19.31 54.77
C VAL A 934 47.24 20.15 55.83
N ASN A 935 46.78 21.35 55.48
CA ASN A 935 46.36 22.35 56.47
C ASN A 935 44.94 22.17 57.04
N ARG A 936 44.15 21.19 56.58
CA ARG A 936 42.75 21.02 57.04
C ARG A 936 42.32 19.61 57.42
N ASP A 937 43.14 18.60 57.11
CA ASP A 937 42.72 17.20 57.14
C ASP A 937 43.68 16.34 57.96
N THR A 938 43.16 15.22 58.46
CA THR A 938 43.95 14.21 59.17
C THR A 938 44.63 13.29 58.15
N VAL A 939 45.97 13.37 58.06
CA VAL A 939 46.78 12.36 57.34
C VAL A 939 47.38 11.41 58.37
N ILE A 940 47.16 10.11 58.22
CA ILE A 940 47.77 9.08 59.05
C ILE A 940 48.98 8.53 58.32
N LEU A 941 50.15 8.64 58.93
CA LEU A 941 51.34 7.94 58.47
C LEU A 941 51.42 6.60 59.18
N GLU A 942 51.61 5.52 58.42
CA GLU A 942 51.79 4.17 58.95
C GLU A 942 53.16 3.64 58.48
N LEU A 943 54.04 3.31 59.43
CA LEU A 943 55.37 2.80 59.08
C LEU A 943 55.24 1.41 58.45
N ALA A 944 55.76 1.25 57.25
CA ALA A 944 55.77 0.00 56.50
C ALA A 944 57.20 -0.40 56.12
N ASP A 945 57.42 -1.70 55.90
CA ASP A 945 58.63 -2.16 55.26
C ASP A 945 58.68 -1.65 53.82
N VAL A 946 59.80 -1.02 53.49
CA VAL A 946 60.06 -0.50 52.16
C VAL A 946 61.22 -1.31 51.57
N PRO A 947 61.11 -1.82 50.34
CA PRO A 947 62.19 -2.55 49.69
C PRO A 947 63.47 -1.71 49.68
N PRO A 948 64.66 -2.32 49.85
CA PRO A 948 65.92 -1.61 49.67
C PRO A 948 65.99 -0.99 48.27
N ALA A 949 66.60 0.19 48.15
CA ALA A 949 66.79 0.85 46.86
C ALA A 949 67.58 -0.09 45.91
N PRO A 950 67.01 -0.50 44.76
CA PRO A 950 67.58 -1.58 43.97
C PRO A 950 68.91 -1.20 43.29
N ILE A 951 69.14 0.08 43.01
CA ILE A 951 70.33 0.59 42.31
C ILE A 951 70.75 1.93 42.89
N ARG A 952 72.02 2.07 43.29
CA ARG A 952 72.60 3.31 43.86
C ARG A 952 73.00 4.37 42.82
N ARG A 953 73.34 3.98 41.59
CA ARG A 953 73.66 4.93 40.51
C ARG A 953 73.05 4.46 39.20
N LEU A 954 72.22 5.29 38.60
CA LEU A 954 71.48 5.08 37.36
C LEU A 954 71.96 6.09 36.32
N THR A 955 72.05 5.69 35.06
CA THR A 955 72.31 6.58 33.91
C THR A 955 71.10 6.53 32.97
N ALA A 956 70.40 7.64 32.78
CA ALA A 956 69.08 7.67 32.16
C ALA A 956 69.05 7.18 30.70
N SER A 957 70.14 7.28 29.96
CA SER A 957 70.25 6.71 28.61
C SER A 957 70.39 5.18 28.57
N VAL A 958 70.76 4.56 29.69
CA VAL A 958 71.11 3.12 29.79
C VAL A 958 70.13 2.35 30.65
N ASP A 959 69.79 2.92 31.80
CA ASP A 959 68.97 2.30 32.82
C ASP A 959 67.52 2.81 32.74
N PRO A 960 66.50 1.96 32.94
CA PRO A 960 65.13 2.42 33.08
C PRO A 960 65.03 3.37 34.27
N VAL A 961 64.65 4.61 34.00
CA VAL A 961 64.54 5.65 35.03
C VAL A 961 63.27 5.39 35.85
N PRO A 962 63.35 5.23 37.18
CA PRO A 962 62.16 5.10 38.01
C PRO A 962 61.36 6.42 38.04
N LEU A 963 60.10 6.38 38.48
CA LEU A 963 59.29 7.59 38.68
C LEU A 963 59.90 8.57 39.71
N GLY A 964 60.82 8.08 40.53
CA GLY A 964 61.63 8.91 41.42
C GLY A 964 62.80 8.17 42.06
N ILE A 965 63.65 8.92 42.75
CA ILE A 965 64.81 8.41 43.49
C ILE A 965 64.78 8.79 44.97
N ARG A 966 65.46 8.02 45.82
CA ARG A 966 65.45 8.17 47.27
C ARG A 966 66.77 7.71 47.89
N GLY A 967 67.05 8.10 49.13
CA GLY A 967 68.22 7.60 49.87
C GLY A 967 69.51 7.94 49.14
N ASP A 968 70.49 7.04 49.08
CA ASP A 968 71.80 7.31 48.43
C ASP A 968 71.79 7.09 46.91
N GLN A 969 70.62 7.10 46.26
CA GLN A 969 70.50 6.93 44.81
C GLN A 969 70.97 8.17 44.06
N VAL A 970 71.67 7.93 42.95
CA VAL A 970 72.14 8.96 42.02
C VAL A 970 71.60 8.67 40.62
N VAL A 971 70.81 9.56 40.03
CA VAL A 971 70.45 9.49 38.60
C VAL A 971 71.32 10.47 37.82
N VAL A 972 71.97 10.00 36.77
CA VAL A 972 72.70 10.82 35.80
C VAL A 972 71.84 10.94 34.55
N VAL A 973 71.37 12.14 34.24
CA VAL A 973 70.68 12.46 32.98
C VAL A 973 71.73 12.95 32.00
N ASP A 974 72.31 12.01 31.28
CA ASP A 974 73.40 12.24 30.34
C ASP A 974 72.88 12.75 28.98
N ARG A 975 73.81 13.04 28.07
CA ARG A 975 73.49 13.71 26.80
C ARG A 975 72.50 12.91 25.95
N GLY A 976 71.36 13.52 25.63
CA GLY A 976 70.31 12.92 24.80
C GLY A 976 69.34 12.02 25.57
N ALA A 977 69.56 11.83 26.87
CA ALA A 977 68.58 11.22 27.75
C ALA A 977 67.54 12.25 28.19
N THR A 978 66.30 11.78 28.34
CA THR A 978 65.21 12.54 28.92
C THR A 978 64.65 11.76 30.11
N VAL A 979 64.46 12.44 31.23
CA VAL A 979 63.62 11.98 32.34
C VAL A 979 62.25 12.62 32.16
N ASP A 980 61.19 11.83 32.31
CA ASP A 980 59.82 12.31 32.11
C ASP A 980 59.43 13.41 33.10
N ASN A 981 58.31 14.08 32.79
CA ASN A 981 57.68 15.04 33.69
C ASN A 981 57.33 14.40 35.05
N ASP A 982 57.21 15.23 36.07
CA ASP A 982 56.81 14.85 37.43
C ASP A 982 57.81 13.91 38.14
N PHE A 983 59.11 13.97 37.81
CA PHE A 983 60.13 13.17 38.47
C PHE A 983 60.29 13.58 39.95
N GLN A 984 60.27 12.61 40.87
CA GLN A 984 60.35 12.87 42.32
C GLN A 984 61.70 12.49 42.94
N MET A 985 62.28 13.39 43.74
CA MET A 985 63.53 13.16 44.46
C MET A 985 63.30 13.23 45.97
N GLY A 986 63.39 12.08 46.64
CA GLY A 986 63.35 11.95 48.09
C GLY A 986 64.69 12.23 48.77
N ALA A 987 64.64 12.36 50.10
CA ALA A 987 65.77 12.77 50.93
C ALA A 987 67.05 11.92 50.71
N GLY A 988 68.19 12.61 50.61
CA GLY A 988 69.52 12.04 50.43
C GLY A 988 69.93 11.76 48.98
N SER A 989 68.97 11.79 48.04
CA SER A 989 69.23 11.39 46.66
C SER A 989 69.97 12.46 45.86
N THR A 990 70.54 12.09 44.71
CA THR A 990 71.26 13.02 43.83
C THR A 990 70.79 12.89 42.38
N LEU A 991 70.46 14.01 41.73
CA LEU A 991 70.19 14.09 40.29
C LEU A 991 71.30 14.89 39.62
N GLN A 992 72.05 14.27 38.73
CA GLN A 992 73.13 14.90 37.96
C GLN A 992 72.68 15.05 36.51
N VAL A 993 72.35 16.26 36.07
CA VAL A 993 71.91 16.54 34.70
C VAL A 993 73.08 17.07 33.89
N GLU A 994 73.66 16.25 33.02
CA GLU A 994 74.82 16.60 32.21
C GLU A 994 74.43 17.37 30.94
N SER A 995 75.43 17.82 30.17
CA SER A 995 75.18 18.65 28.99
C SER A 995 74.38 17.92 27.92
N GLY A 996 73.21 18.47 27.60
CA GLY A 996 72.27 17.89 26.64
C GLY A 996 71.34 16.81 27.21
N GLY A 997 71.38 16.54 28.51
CA GLY A 997 70.33 15.80 29.21
C GLY A 997 69.13 16.70 29.53
N GLN A 998 67.93 16.13 29.57
CA GLN A 998 66.68 16.86 29.85
C GLN A 998 65.89 16.18 30.97
N VAL A 999 65.42 16.95 31.94
CA VAL A 999 64.37 16.52 32.87
C VAL A 999 63.11 17.25 32.46
N GLY A 1000 62.01 16.52 32.40
CA GLY A 1000 60.69 17.07 32.08
C GLY A 1000 60.22 18.11 33.09
N ASP A 1001 59.03 18.64 32.82
CA ASP A 1001 58.38 19.64 33.65
C ASP A 1001 58.03 19.08 35.04
N ASP A 1002 57.85 19.95 36.03
CA ASP A 1002 57.38 19.63 37.39
C ASP A 1002 58.31 18.69 38.19
N LEU A 1003 59.63 18.90 38.10
CA LEU A 1003 60.60 18.24 38.99
C LEU A 1003 60.34 18.62 40.46
N GLU A 1004 60.08 17.62 41.30
CA GLU A 1004 59.89 17.79 42.75
C GLU A 1004 61.05 17.18 43.53
N ALA A 1005 61.72 17.98 44.36
CA ALA A 1005 62.87 17.53 45.15
C ALA A 1005 62.80 17.96 46.61
N ALA A 1006 62.91 16.98 47.52
CA ALA A 1006 62.87 17.15 48.96
C ALA A 1006 64.15 16.61 49.60
N ASP A 1007 64.92 17.48 50.26
CA ASP A 1007 66.19 17.13 50.93
C ASP A 1007 67.16 16.33 50.03
N ALA A 1008 67.18 16.66 48.74
CA ALA A 1008 67.96 16.01 47.71
C ALA A 1008 68.97 16.96 47.05
N THR A 1009 69.96 16.42 46.34
CA THR A 1009 71.02 17.20 45.67
C THR A 1009 70.82 17.21 44.16
N ILE A 1010 70.73 18.39 43.55
CA ILE A 1010 70.68 18.54 42.09
C ILE A 1010 72.00 19.13 41.60
N ILE A 1011 72.65 18.47 40.64
CA ILE A 1011 73.91 18.88 40.01
C ILE A 1011 73.65 19.13 38.52
N LEU A 1012 73.50 20.39 38.12
CA LEU A 1012 73.25 20.79 36.74
C LEU A 1012 74.55 21.15 36.01
N GLN A 1013 74.95 20.36 35.02
CA GLN A 1013 76.19 20.49 34.23
C GLN A 1013 75.89 20.72 32.74
N GLY A 1014 75.01 21.67 32.44
CA GLY A 1014 74.73 22.13 31.06
C GLY A 1014 73.56 21.45 30.34
N GLY A 1015 72.73 20.68 31.04
CA GLY A 1015 71.43 20.20 30.55
C GLY A 1015 70.27 21.15 30.91
N SER A 1016 69.04 20.68 30.81
CA SER A 1016 67.83 21.45 31.17
C SER A 1016 66.91 20.67 32.10
N ILE A 1017 66.19 21.41 32.95
CA ILE A 1017 65.07 20.93 33.77
C ILE A 1017 63.88 21.80 33.39
N GLY A 1018 62.75 21.17 33.07
CA GLY A 1018 61.50 21.80 32.65
C GLY A 1018 60.82 22.58 33.77
#